data_AF-A0A7D5W3D8-F1
#
_entry.id   AF-A0A7D5W3D8-F1
#
_cell.length_a   1.000
_cell.length_b   1.000
_cell.length_c   1.000
_cell.angle_alpha   90.00
_cell.angle_beta   90.00
_cell.angle_gamma   90.00
#
_symmetry.space_group_name_H-M   'P 1'
#
loop_
_entity.id
_entity.type
_entity.pdbx_description
1 polymer ?
#
loop_
_entity_poly.entity_id
_entity_poly.type
_entity_poly.pdbx_seq_one_letter_code
_entity_poly.pdbx_strand_id
1 'polypeptide(L)'
;MTISASSEFHNIRVSPWDKPSKPIERPFETYEQIHQKEREHKAFHDAEALLSKQPKLVQIVVNKRYSDLDKEQGRKRANAYLAKTFVERTYPRIKMITDRYALPAMTVENCNFFNRFNRLPDMSKKDIENLAWDIANLMNEQLVVVGKENITDSELKLTYKLFLHASKITAGFKQDVPRWAKLTTRYFNQKDADSAISRMMSDKWWLNRLRKYASQWREHLSIAINLVSKKANIYASKTAINEWKEQKNRTREFLKSMELEDEEGNRVSLIDKYYGSVANPAIKRTEMMVRIRGFEDICNELGYVGEFYTLTAPSKYHATTKHGYRNRKWNGCSPADTQKYLCKLWSKIRAKLHRKDLRVFGMRVAEPHHDGTPHWHMLLFMLPSQLEEIRSIIKAYTVAEDNHELITDKARKARFYVEEIDPEKGSATGYVAKYISKNVDGYALDGEVDDESGRPMKEAAMAAATWAGRWNIRQFQFIGGAPVTVYRELRRMADHDRAMGLDVEFALVHDCADGGNWAGYINAQGGPFVKRENLIARLWYQESEDTNEYGEEVIRVKGVFSTLVGIDTPILTRLKQWKIVKKLDDAHAESAFSDANASPRSSVNNCTGETRTINDEEKVVTEILDNFRSIGHEITLEDAKKMRNGSGIVIDDIAFRSFDDGSLIRTGTTQLKYRQFHERKDRIFNKVNKLRGINV
;
A
#
# COMPACT_ATOMS: atom_id res chain seq x y z
N MET A 1 63.92 -36.95 -81.30
CA MET A 1 64.44 -35.57 -81.27
C MET A 1 63.91 -34.88 -80.03
N THR A 2 64.74 -34.67 -79.00
CA THR A 2 64.83 -33.45 -78.17
C THR A 2 65.95 -33.62 -77.13
N ILE A 3 66.58 -32.50 -76.79
CA ILE A 3 67.94 -32.32 -76.24
C ILE A 3 67.85 -31.85 -74.77
N SER A 4 68.98 -31.99 -74.03
CA SER A 4 69.42 -31.17 -72.87
C SER A 4 68.78 -31.50 -71.50
N ALA A 5 69.45 -31.40 -70.35
CA ALA A 5 70.80 -30.97 -69.98
C ALA A 5 71.08 -31.48 -68.55
N SER A 6 72.36 -31.71 -68.24
CA SER A 6 72.88 -31.99 -66.90
C SER A 6 72.88 -30.73 -66.03
N SER A 7 72.38 -30.81 -64.79
CA SER A 7 72.73 -29.85 -63.74
C SER A 7 73.08 -30.58 -62.43
N GLU A 8 74.36 -30.53 -62.06
CA GLU A 8 74.87 -30.96 -60.76
C GLU A 8 74.31 -30.04 -59.66
N PHE A 9 73.69 -30.64 -58.65
CA PHE A 9 73.23 -29.95 -57.45
C PHE A 9 74.40 -29.58 -56.56
N HIS A 10 74.68 -28.29 -56.43
CA HIS A 10 75.54 -27.74 -55.37
C HIS A 10 74.82 -27.82 -54.02
N ASN A 11 75.37 -28.61 -53.09
CA ASN A 11 75.01 -28.60 -51.68
C ASN A 11 75.51 -27.29 -51.03
N ILE A 12 74.63 -26.30 -50.91
CA ILE A 12 74.91 -25.09 -50.13
C ILE A 12 74.91 -25.47 -48.65
N ARG A 13 76.09 -25.54 -48.04
CA ARG A 13 76.26 -25.61 -46.59
C ARG A 13 75.81 -24.28 -45.99
N VAL A 14 74.62 -24.25 -45.41
CA VAL A 14 74.13 -23.16 -44.57
C VAL A 14 75.08 -22.99 -43.37
N SER A 15 75.52 -21.75 -43.14
CA SER A 15 76.49 -21.41 -42.09
C SER A 15 75.89 -21.70 -40.69
N PRO A 16 76.66 -22.12 -39.68
CA PRO A 16 76.15 -22.37 -38.32
C PRO A 16 75.45 -21.15 -37.67
N TRP A 17 75.68 -19.95 -38.24
CA TRP A 17 75.12 -18.67 -37.83
C TRP A 17 73.70 -18.41 -38.36
N ASP A 18 73.21 -19.21 -39.31
CA ASP A 18 71.87 -19.06 -39.91
C ASP A 18 70.80 -19.93 -39.22
N LYS A 19 71.13 -20.58 -38.09
CA LYS A 19 70.12 -21.23 -37.24
C LYS A 19 69.45 -20.17 -36.37
N PRO A 20 68.10 -20.02 -36.37
CA PRO A 20 67.43 -19.11 -35.46
C PRO A 20 67.78 -19.48 -34.02
N SER A 21 68.42 -18.56 -33.31
CA SER A 21 68.77 -18.71 -31.90
C SER A 21 67.48 -18.92 -31.10
N LYS A 22 67.50 -19.90 -30.18
CA LYS A 22 66.38 -20.09 -29.24
C LYS A 22 66.11 -18.75 -28.53
N PRO A 23 64.85 -18.31 -28.43
CA PRO A 23 64.53 -17.06 -27.74
C PRO A 23 65.18 -17.08 -26.36
N ILE A 24 65.96 -16.03 -26.04
CA ILE A 24 66.49 -15.85 -24.70
C ILE A 24 65.27 -15.65 -23.79
N GLU A 25 64.97 -16.63 -22.93
CA GLU A 25 63.97 -16.46 -21.88
C GLU A 25 64.42 -15.26 -21.03
N ARG A 26 63.66 -14.16 -21.06
CA ARG A 26 63.92 -13.00 -20.21
C ARG A 26 63.43 -13.35 -18.80
N PRO A 27 64.32 -13.50 -17.80
CA PRO A 27 63.92 -13.95 -16.47
C PRO A 27 63.34 -12.80 -15.62
N PHE A 28 63.37 -11.56 -16.13
CA PHE A 28 62.93 -10.35 -15.43
C PHE A 28 61.77 -9.68 -16.15
N GLU A 29 60.81 -9.18 -15.37
CA GLU A 29 59.66 -8.45 -15.88
C GLU A 29 60.08 -7.09 -16.44
N THR A 30 59.46 -6.70 -17.55
CA THR A 30 59.69 -5.38 -18.17
C THR A 30 59.10 -4.26 -17.30
N TYR A 31 59.65 -3.05 -17.43
CA TYR A 31 59.13 -1.85 -16.76
C TYR A 31 57.62 -1.64 -17.01
N GLU A 32 57.16 -1.87 -18.24
CA GLU A 32 55.73 -1.79 -18.57
C GLU A 32 54.90 -2.85 -17.85
N GLN A 33 55.41 -4.08 -17.71
CA GLN A 33 54.73 -5.16 -16.97
C GLN A 33 54.67 -4.86 -15.47
N ILE A 34 55.74 -4.30 -14.89
CA ILE A 34 55.80 -3.89 -13.48
C ILE A 34 54.76 -2.78 -13.24
N HIS A 35 54.77 -1.71 -14.02
CA HIS A 35 53.80 -0.63 -13.87
C HIS A 35 52.36 -1.06 -14.17
N GLN A 36 52.15 -1.98 -15.10
CA GLN A 36 50.82 -2.53 -15.35
C GLN A 36 50.30 -3.30 -14.13
N LYS A 37 51.15 -4.12 -13.47
CA LYS A 37 50.80 -4.79 -12.22
C LYS A 37 50.51 -3.82 -11.09
N GLU A 38 51.32 -2.78 -10.94
CA GLU A 38 51.09 -1.73 -9.93
C GLU A 38 49.75 -1.02 -10.14
N ARG A 39 49.40 -0.67 -11.38
CA ARG A 39 48.10 -0.08 -11.73
C ARG A 39 46.94 -1.04 -11.41
N GLU A 40 47.08 -2.31 -11.75
CA GLU A 40 46.07 -3.34 -11.45
C GLU A 40 45.89 -3.55 -9.94
N HIS A 41 46.98 -3.57 -9.19
CA HIS A 41 46.97 -3.70 -7.73
C HIS A 41 46.32 -2.47 -7.08
N LYS A 42 46.68 -1.26 -7.51
CA LYS A 42 46.03 -0.02 -7.03
C LYS A 42 44.53 0.00 -7.32
N ALA A 43 44.13 -0.33 -8.55
CA ALA A 43 42.72 -0.37 -8.93
C ALA A 43 41.92 -1.40 -8.12
N PHE A 44 42.55 -2.52 -7.75
CA PHE A 44 41.95 -3.49 -6.84
C PHE A 44 41.76 -2.93 -5.43
N HIS A 45 42.80 -2.33 -4.82
CA HIS A 45 42.72 -1.71 -3.48
C HIS A 45 41.68 -0.59 -3.42
N ASP A 46 41.63 0.26 -4.44
CA ASP A 46 40.62 1.32 -4.55
C ASP A 46 39.21 0.73 -4.61
N ALA A 47 39.03 -0.39 -5.31
CA ALA A 47 37.75 -1.08 -5.40
C ALA A 47 37.34 -1.77 -4.09
N GLU A 48 38.28 -2.34 -3.33
CA GLU A 48 38.03 -2.87 -1.98
C GLU A 48 37.62 -1.75 -1.00
N ALA A 49 38.35 -0.63 -1.02
CA ALA A 49 38.03 0.54 -0.21
C ALA A 49 36.67 1.15 -0.58
N LEU A 50 36.27 1.05 -1.84
CA LEU A 50 34.96 1.48 -2.29
C LEU A 50 33.85 0.52 -1.83
N LEU A 51 34.10 -0.79 -1.91
CA LEU A 51 33.17 -1.83 -1.50
C LEU A 51 32.90 -1.79 0.01
N SER A 52 33.94 -1.59 0.83
CA SER A 52 33.84 -1.54 2.30
C SER A 52 32.94 -0.41 2.81
N LYS A 53 32.77 0.65 2.02
CA LYS A 53 31.85 1.77 2.29
C LYS A 53 30.39 1.50 1.89
N GLN A 54 30.11 0.40 1.18
CA GLN A 54 28.74 0.06 0.77
C GLN A 54 27.98 -0.67 1.87
N PRO A 55 26.63 -0.68 1.85
CA PRO A 55 25.85 -1.49 2.78
C PRO A 55 26.25 -2.96 2.77
N LYS A 56 26.13 -3.64 3.91
CA LYS A 56 26.53 -5.06 4.10
C LYS A 56 25.89 -5.97 3.06
N LEU A 57 24.65 -5.72 2.67
CA LEU A 57 23.96 -6.51 1.64
C LEU A 57 24.71 -6.49 0.29
N VAL A 58 25.30 -5.34 -0.07
CA VAL A 58 26.09 -5.18 -1.29
C VAL A 58 27.43 -5.89 -1.13
N GLN A 59 28.10 -5.68 0.01
CA GLN A 59 29.37 -6.33 0.32
C GLN A 59 29.27 -7.85 0.21
N ILE A 60 28.26 -8.44 0.85
CA ILE A 60 28.03 -9.90 0.82
C ILE A 60 27.88 -10.42 -0.61
N VAL A 61 27.09 -9.75 -1.45
CA VAL A 61 26.83 -10.19 -2.82
C VAL A 61 28.07 -10.07 -3.69
N VAL A 62 28.79 -8.96 -3.58
CA VAL A 62 30.00 -8.71 -4.38
C VAL A 62 31.13 -9.64 -3.94
N ASN A 63 31.36 -9.80 -2.63
CA ASN A 63 32.38 -10.69 -2.08
C ASN A 63 32.09 -12.15 -2.41
N LYS A 64 30.83 -12.59 -2.32
CA LYS A 64 30.46 -13.95 -2.76
C LYS A 64 30.85 -14.18 -4.21
N ARG A 65 30.48 -13.26 -5.11
CA ARG A 65 30.83 -13.39 -6.54
C ARG A 65 32.34 -13.34 -6.78
N TYR A 66 33.06 -12.53 -6.02
CA TYR A 66 34.52 -12.48 -6.06
C TYR A 66 35.12 -13.83 -5.65
N SER A 67 34.69 -14.41 -4.52
CA SER A 67 35.16 -15.72 -4.05
C SER A 67 34.82 -16.85 -5.03
N ASP A 68 33.63 -16.83 -5.64
CA ASP A 68 33.26 -17.82 -6.65
C ASP A 68 34.19 -17.73 -7.88
N LEU A 69 34.49 -16.52 -8.36
CA LEU A 69 35.41 -16.31 -9.48
C LEU A 69 36.86 -16.67 -9.15
N ASP A 70 37.30 -16.43 -7.90
CA ASP A 70 38.65 -16.81 -7.47
C ASP A 70 38.82 -18.34 -7.48
N LYS A 71 37.80 -19.07 -7.00
CA LYS A 71 37.78 -20.54 -7.02
C LYS A 71 37.68 -21.12 -8.43
N GLU A 72 36.82 -20.57 -9.28
CA GLU A 72 36.53 -21.12 -10.61
C GLU A 72 37.58 -20.70 -11.67
N GLN A 73 38.11 -19.48 -11.58
CA GLN A 73 38.86 -18.82 -12.66
C GLN A 73 40.16 -18.13 -12.17
N GLY A 74 40.47 -18.23 -10.88
CA GLY A 74 41.69 -17.71 -10.27
C GLY A 74 41.66 -16.22 -9.89
N ARG A 75 42.59 -15.83 -9.00
CA ARG A 75 42.70 -14.49 -8.41
C ARG A 75 42.70 -13.35 -9.43
N LYS A 76 43.40 -13.52 -10.55
CA LYS A 76 43.48 -12.48 -11.59
C LYS A 76 42.09 -12.12 -12.14
N ARG A 77 41.22 -13.12 -12.34
CA ARG A 77 39.86 -12.92 -12.82
C ARG A 77 38.98 -12.26 -11.76
N ALA A 78 39.13 -12.65 -10.50
CA ALA A 78 38.42 -12.09 -9.36
C ALA A 78 38.78 -10.61 -9.16
N ASN A 79 40.07 -10.28 -9.17
CA ASN A 79 40.57 -8.89 -9.09
C ASN A 79 40.03 -8.04 -10.23
N ALA A 80 40.04 -8.56 -11.47
CA ALA A 80 39.47 -7.86 -12.61
C ALA A 80 37.94 -7.67 -12.50
N TYR A 81 37.22 -8.61 -11.89
CA TYR A 81 35.80 -8.42 -11.60
C TYR A 81 35.58 -7.27 -10.61
N LEU A 82 36.33 -7.21 -9.52
CA LEU A 82 36.18 -6.16 -8.52
C LEU A 82 36.60 -4.80 -9.09
N ALA A 83 37.80 -4.71 -9.66
CA ALA A 83 38.36 -3.45 -10.18
C ALA A 83 37.60 -2.89 -11.39
N LYS A 84 37.02 -3.75 -12.26
CA LYS A 84 36.28 -3.29 -13.45
C LYS A 84 34.78 -3.50 -13.35
N THR A 85 34.31 -4.73 -13.15
CA THR A 85 32.86 -5.02 -13.23
C THR A 85 32.08 -4.43 -12.06
N PHE A 86 32.62 -4.46 -10.84
CA PHE A 86 31.99 -3.80 -9.71
C PHE A 86 32.06 -2.28 -9.88
N VAL A 87 33.26 -1.70 -10.01
CA VAL A 87 33.47 -0.25 -10.08
C VAL A 87 32.74 0.41 -11.28
N GLU A 88 32.86 -0.12 -12.49
CA GLU A 88 32.34 0.55 -13.69
C GLU A 88 30.87 0.22 -13.98
N ARG A 89 30.35 -0.92 -13.50
CA ARG A 89 29.00 -1.39 -13.89
C ARG A 89 28.03 -1.57 -12.75
N THR A 90 28.50 -1.87 -11.54
CA THR A 90 27.63 -2.17 -10.38
C THR A 90 27.52 -0.96 -9.47
N TYR A 91 28.67 -0.36 -9.14
CA TYR A 91 28.75 0.80 -8.28
C TYR A 91 27.95 2.01 -8.79
N PRO A 92 27.92 2.37 -10.09
CA PRO A 92 27.13 3.53 -10.53
C PRO A 92 25.64 3.36 -10.25
N ARG A 93 25.11 2.13 -10.36
CA ARG A 93 23.73 1.80 -10.00
C ARG A 93 23.51 1.90 -8.49
N ILE A 94 24.44 1.40 -7.68
CA ILE A 94 24.39 1.52 -6.22
C ILE A 94 24.43 2.98 -5.80
N LYS A 95 25.36 3.77 -6.34
CA LYS A 95 25.50 5.20 -6.08
C LYS A 95 24.22 5.96 -6.39
N MET A 96 23.61 5.72 -7.55
CA MET A 96 22.33 6.32 -7.93
C MET A 96 21.22 6.04 -6.92
N ILE A 97 21.18 4.83 -6.35
CA ILE A 97 20.22 4.49 -5.29
C ILE A 97 20.62 5.13 -3.96
N THR A 98 21.89 5.07 -3.57
CA THR A 98 22.39 5.69 -2.34
C THR A 98 22.12 7.19 -2.33
N ASP A 99 22.41 7.92 -3.40
CA ASP A 99 22.20 9.37 -3.50
C ASP A 99 20.71 9.74 -3.33
N ARG A 100 19.80 8.85 -3.75
CA ARG A 100 18.36 9.02 -3.54
C ARG A 100 17.98 8.93 -2.06
N TYR A 101 18.44 7.90 -1.36
CA TYR A 101 17.96 7.62 0.01
C TYR A 101 18.80 8.29 1.11
N ALA A 102 20.12 8.33 0.94
CA ALA A 102 21.03 8.90 1.91
C ALA A 102 20.84 10.42 2.03
N LEU A 103 21.12 10.95 3.21
CA LEU A 103 21.26 12.38 3.43
C LEU A 103 22.57 12.83 2.74
N PRO A 104 22.50 13.84 1.84
CA PRO A 104 23.64 14.24 1.03
C PRO A 104 24.69 15.02 1.81
N ALA A 105 24.26 15.77 2.83
CA ALA A 105 25.11 16.59 3.68
C ALA A 105 24.52 16.70 5.08
N MET A 106 25.42 16.93 6.04
CA MET A 106 25.06 17.22 7.42
C MET A 106 24.50 18.65 7.50
N THR A 107 23.32 18.81 8.10
CA THR A 107 22.68 20.11 8.36
C THR A 107 22.43 20.27 9.86
N VAL A 108 22.03 21.48 10.28
CA VAL A 108 21.67 21.75 11.68
C VAL A 108 20.56 20.80 12.16
N GLU A 109 19.59 20.49 11.28
CA GLU A 109 18.44 19.66 11.61
C GLU A 109 18.79 18.17 11.77
N ASN A 110 19.84 17.68 11.12
CA ASN A 110 20.15 16.25 11.06
C ASN A 110 21.51 15.85 11.63
N CYS A 111 22.35 16.81 12.07
CA CYS A 111 23.73 16.58 12.47
C CYS A 111 23.88 15.49 13.54
N ASN A 112 23.01 15.47 14.53
CA ASN A 112 23.03 14.48 15.63
C ASN A 112 22.89 13.04 15.14
N PHE A 113 22.22 12.82 14.01
CA PHE A 113 21.85 11.48 13.54
C PHE A 113 22.22 11.21 12.07
N PHE A 114 22.98 12.10 11.42
CA PHE A 114 23.35 11.99 10.00
C PHE A 114 23.96 10.63 9.65
N ASN A 115 25.01 10.24 10.39
CA ASN A 115 25.70 8.96 10.18
C ASN A 115 24.81 7.75 10.47
N ARG A 116 23.97 7.83 11.50
CA ARG A 116 23.03 6.76 11.87
C ARG A 116 21.96 6.58 10.81
N PHE A 117 21.35 7.66 10.35
CA PHE A 117 20.35 7.63 9.27
C PHE A 117 20.94 7.04 7.97
N ASN A 118 22.16 7.42 7.60
CA ASN A 118 22.81 6.89 6.40
C ASN A 118 23.19 5.41 6.49
N ARG A 119 23.10 4.79 7.68
CA ARG A 119 23.29 3.36 7.91
C ARG A 119 21.99 2.56 8.00
N LEU A 120 20.82 3.16 7.74
CA LEU A 120 19.51 2.49 7.77
C LEU A 120 19.45 1.13 7.05
N PRO A 121 20.11 0.91 5.89
CA PRO A 121 20.11 -0.41 5.24
C PRO A 121 20.70 -1.53 6.09
N ASP A 122 21.64 -1.21 6.98
CA ASP A 122 22.37 -2.18 7.80
C ASP A 122 21.86 -2.29 9.24
N MET A 123 20.91 -1.42 9.62
CA MET A 123 20.38 -1.38 10.98
C MET A 123 19.44 -2.53 11.28
N SER A 124 19.51 -3.04 12.52
CA SER A 124 18.54 -4.00 13.04
C SER A 124 17.18 -3.34 13.30
N LYS A 125 16.14 -4.16 13.53
CA LYS A 125 14.81 -3.65 13.90
C LYS A 125 14.84 -2.81 15.18
N LYS A 126 15.74 -3.13 16.12
CA LYS A 126 15.93 -2.40 17.40
C LYS A 126 16.72 -1.11 17.21
N ASP A 127 17.74 -1.10 16.35
CA ASP A 127 18.50 0.12 16.07
C ASP A 127 17.62 1.20 15.41
N ILE A 128 16.73 0.79 14.49
CA ILE A 128 15.75 1.69 13.87
C ILE A 128 14.76 2.24 14.91
N GLU A 129 14.36 1.42 15.88
CA GLU A 129 13.49 1.83 16.99
C GLU A 129 14.15 2.86 17.89
N ASN A 130 15.41 2.61 18.29
CA ASN A 130 16.18 3.57 19.06
C ASN A 130 16.36 4.89 18.28
N LEU A 131 16.70 4.82 16.98
CA LEU A 131 16.82 6.02 16.14
C LEU A 131 15.51 6.80 16.02
N ALA A 132 14.37 6.12 15.89
CA ALA A 132 13.06 6.76 15.84
C ALA A 132 12.75 7.51 17.14
N TRP A 133 13.05 6.89 18.29
CA TRP A 133 12.90 7.51 19.60
C TRP A 133 13.83 8.73 19.76
N ASP A 134 15.09 8.61 19.36
CA ASP A 134 16.07 9.71 19.44
C ASP A 134 15.65 10.92 18.57
N ILE A 135 15.16 10.68 17.36
CA ILE A 135 14.67 11.76 16.47
C ILE A 135 13.41 12.40 17.07
N ALA A 136 12.49 11.62 17.65
CA ALA A 136 11.32 12.15 18.32
C ALA A 136 11.70 13.02 19.52
N ASN A 137 12.71 12.63 20.31
CA ASN A 137 13.20 13.44 21.42
C ASN A 137 13.85 14.73 20.96
N LEU A 138 14.71 14.68 19.92
CA LEU A 138 15.25 15.88 19.30
C LEU A 138 14.12 16.82 18.86
N MET A 139 13.10 16.28 18.19
CA MET A 139 11.92 17.07 17.80
C MET A 139 11.26 17.74 19.02
N ASN A 140 11.02 16.97 20.09
CA ASN A 140 10.41 17.48 21.32
C ASN A 140 11.25 18.62 21.94
N GLU A 141 12.56 18.41 22.08
CA GLU A 141 13.49 19.40 22.64
C GLU A 141 13.53 20.69 21.83
N GLN A 142 13.63 20.58 20.50
CA GLN A 142 13.67 21.75 19.61
C GLN A 142 12.35 22.53 19.64
N LEU A 143 11.21 21.85 19.68
CA LEU A 143 9.91 22.51 19.78
C LEU A 143 9.70 23.18 21.14
N VAL A 144 10.28 22.66 22.22
CA VAL A 144 10.29 23.33 23.53
C VAL A 144 11.06 24.65 23.45
N VAL A 145 12.22 24.68 22.79
CA VAL A 145 13.02 25.90 22.61
C VAL A 145 12.23 26.96 21.83
N VAL A 146 11.68 26.58 20.67
CA VAL A 146 10.81 27.48 19.87
C VAL A 146 9.63 27.98 20.70
N GLY A 147 9.03 27.12 21.51
CA GLY A 147 7.96 27.51 22.42
C GLY A 147 8.37 28.53 23.47
N LYS A 148 9.60 28.46 24.00
CA LYS A 148 10.12 29.42 24.98
C LYS A 148 10.45 30.77 24.36
N GLU A 149 11.08 30.78 23.18
CA GLU A 149 11.45 32.00 22.46
C GLU A 149 10.25 32.81 21.98
N ASN A 150 9.08 32.18 21.85
CA ASN A 150 7.86 32.78 21.29
C ASN A 150 6.72 32.79 22.33
N ILE A 151 7.05 32.97 23.61
CA ILE A 151 6.09 32.87 24.72
C ILE A 151 4.96 33.90 24.66
N THR A 152 5.20 35.07 24.07
CA THR A 152 4.23 36.16 23.92
C THR A 152 3.39 36.05 22.64
N ASP A 153 3.65 35.07 21.79
CA ASP A 153 2.87 34.88 20.56
C ASP A 153 1.46 34.37 20.87
N SER A 154 0.49 34.78 20.04
CA SER A 154 -0.82 34.16 20.05
C SER A 154 -0.72 32.67 19.73
N GLU A 155 -1.68 31.88 20.23
CA GLU A 155 -1.69 30.43 20.10
C GLU A 155 -1.57 29.96 18.64
N LEU A 156 -2.30 30.60 17.72
CA LEU A 156 -2.25 30.30 16.29
C LEU A 156 -0.86 30.60 15.69
N LYS A 157 -0.26 31.74 16.08
CA LYS A 157 1.07 32.15 15.59
C LYS A 157 2.16 31.24 16.11
N LEU A 158 2.08 30.83 17.37
CA LEU A 158 2.99 29.86 17.96
C LEU A 158 2.86 28.49 17.28
N THR A 159 1.62 28.01 17.08
CA THR A 159 1.36 26.73 16.40
C THR A 159 1.94 26.71 14.99
N TYR A 160 1.79 27.82 14.25
CA TYR A 160 2.40 27.98 12.93
C TYR A 160 3.93 27.86 12.99
N LYS A 161 4.58 28.55 13.92
CA LYS A 161 6.05 28.49 14.11
C LYS A 161 6.52 27.10 14.49
N LEU A 162 5.83 26.42 15.42
CA LEU A 162 6.12 25.04 15.81
C LEU A 162 5.98 24.08 14.63
N PHE A 163 4.90 24.20 13.85
CA PHE A 163 4.69 23.37 12.66
C PHE A 163 5.81 23.56 11.64
N LEU A 164 6.19 24.81 11.32
CA LEU A 164 7.28 25.08 10.37
C LEU A 164 8.61 24.54 10.86
N HIS A 165 8.93 24.69 12.15
CA HIS A 165 10.16 24.17 12.71
C HIS A 165 10.20 22.64 12.66
N ALA A 166 9.11 21.98 13.09
CA ALA A 166 8.98 20.53 13.00
C ALA A 166 9.08 20.03 11.54
N SER A 167 8.54 20.79 10.60
CA SER A 167 8.60 20.49 9.18
C SER A 167 10.03 20.51 8.66
N LYS A 168 10.86 21.47 9.09
CA LYS A 168 12.28 21.56 8.72
C LYS A 168 13.05 20.34 9.21
N ILE A 169 12.89 19.96 10.48
CA ILE A 169 13.56 18.78 11.04
C ILE A 169 13.12 17.51 10.29
N THR A 170 11.81 17.37 10.07
CA THR A 170 11.26 16.20 9.37
C THR A 170 11.78 16.07 7.93
N ALA A 171 11.83 17.18 7.20
CA ALA A 171 12.40 17.24 5.86
C ALA A 171 13.93 17.01 5.87
N GLY A 172 14.64 17.42 6.93
CA GLY A 172 16.06 17.16 7.16
C GLY A 172 16.43 15.67 7.20
N PHE A 173 15.45 14.81 7.50
CA PHE A 173 15.54 13.34 7.45
C PHE A 173 14.88 12.72 6.20
N LYS A 174 14.67 13.51 5.13
CA LYS A 174 14.01 13.09 3.88
C LYS A 174 12.63 12.43 4.10
N GLN A 175 11.90 12.81 5.15
CA GLN A 175 10.55 12.34 5.38
C GLN A 175 9.51 13.38 4.93
N ASP A 176 8.44 12.93 4.27
CA ASP A 176 7.28 13.78 4.00
C ASP A 176 6.67 14.30 5.31
N VAL A 177 6.40 15.61 5.33
CA VAL A 177 5.75 16.30 6.45
C VAL A 177 4.24 15.99 6.44
N PRO A 178 3.66 15.54 7.56
CA PRO A 178 2.22 15.31 7.68
C PRO A 178 1.43 16.58 7.35
N ARG A 179 0.37 16.43 6.53
CA ARG A 179 -0.58 17.50 6.18
C ARG A 179 0.05 18.74 5.51
N TRP A 180 1.30 18.67 5.04
CA TRP A 180 2.00 19.79 4.39
C TRP A 180 1.15 20.53 3.36
N ALA A 181 0.69 19.84 2.31
CA ALA A 181 -0.11 20.48 1.26
C ALA A 181 -1.36 21.17 1.82
N LYS A 182 -2.05 20.57 2.80
CA LYS A 182 -3.25 21.19 3.40
C LYS A 182 -2.91 22.46 4.16
N LEU A 183 -1.80 22.47 4.89
CA LEU A 183 -1.37 23.57 5.75
C LEU A 183 -0.59 24.68 5.03
N THR A 184 -0.04 24.41 3.84
CA THR A 184 0.76 25.38 3.08
C THR A 184 0.12 25.89 1.80
N THR A 185 -0.86 25.16 1.23
CA THR A 185 -1.54 25.57 -0.02
C THR A 185 -2.95 26.09 0.20
N ARG A 186 -3.50 25.88 1.40
CA ARG A 186 -4.83 26.36 1.81
C ARG A 186 -4.69 27.18 3.09
N TYR A 187 -5.82 27.60 3.65
CA TYR A 187 -5.88 28.25 4.95
C TYR A 187 -5.20 27.40 6.04
N PHE A 188 -4.31 28.05 6.82
CA PHE A 188 -3.64 27.41 7.95
C PHE A 188 -4.64 27.13 9.07
N ASN A 189 -4.85 25.85 9.36
CA ASN A 189 -5.79 25.39 10.37
C ASN A 189 -5.03 24.83 11.57
N GLN A 190 -5.35 25.32 12.76
CA GLN A 190 -4.65 24.94 13.99
C GLN A 190 -4.81 23.46 14.34
N LYS A 191 -6.02 22.89 14.28
CA LYS A 191 -6.29 21.47 14.56
C LYS A 191 -5.51 20.53 13.63
N ASP A 192 -5.41 20.87 12.36
CA ASP A 192 -4.60 20.13 11.39
C ASP A 192 -3.10 20.23 11.72
N ALA A 193 -2.63 21.40 12.14
CA ALA A 193 -1.23 21.63 12.51
C ALA A 193 -0.86 20.91 13.80
N ASP A 194 -1.69 20.97 14.85
CA ASP A 194 -1.49 20.26 16.11
C ASP A 194 -1.39 18.75 15.90
N SER A 195 -2.23 18.20 15.03
CA SER A 195 -2.16 16.80 14.64
C SER A 195 -0.87 16.45 13.89
N ALA A 196 -0.44 17.32 12.96
CA ALA A 196 0.81 17.12 12.23
C ALA A 196 2.03 17.18 13.17
N ILE A 197 2.06 18.14 14.09
CA ILE A 197 3.08 18.30 15.12
C ILE A 197 3.10 17.06 16.02
N SER A 198 1.94 16.61 16.51
CA SER A 198 1.81 15.41 17.35
C SER A 198 2.38 14.15 16.67
N ARG A 199 2.18 13.99 15.36
CA ARG A 199 2.79 12.90 14.58
C ARG A 199 4.31 13.04 14.51
N MET A 200 4.83 14.23 14.24
CA MET A 200 6.27 14.49 14.16
C MET A 200 6.99 14.37 15.52
N MET A 201 6.27 14.53 16.64
CA MET A 201 6.75 14.30 18.01
C MET A 201 6.67 12.83 18.45
N SER A 202 6.01 11.96 17.67
CA SER A 202 5.75 10.57 18.03
C SER A 202 6.86 9.64 17.51
N ASP A 203 7.52 8.95 18.45
CA ASP A 203 8.48 7.87 18.18
C ASP A 203 7.86 6.74 17.35
N LYS A 204 6.62 6.34 17.66
CA LYS A 204 5.86 5.33 16.89
C LYS A 204 5.65 5.76 15.43
N TRP A 205 5.37 7.04 15.19
CA TRP A 205 5.24 7.56 13.83
C TRP A 205 6.58 7.49 13.08
N TRP A 206 7.66 7.96 13.71
CA TRP A 206 9.02 7.86 13.17
C TRP A 206 9.43 6.42 12.88
N LEU A 207 9.14 5.50 13.81
CA LEU A 207 9.47 4.08 13.67
C LEU A 207 8.85 3.47 12.42
N ASN A 208 7.57 3.75 12.17
CA ASN A 208 6.86 3.25 11.00
C ASN A 208 7.44 3.83 9.70
N ARG A 209 7.79 5.13 9.70
CA ARG A 209 8.41 5.81 8.56
C ARG A 209 9.80 5.26 8.25
N LEU A 210 10.68 5.18 9.26
CA LEU A 210 12.04 4.71 9.10
C LEU A 210 12.12 3.22 8.75
N ARG A 211 11.26 2.36 9.34
CA ARG A 211 11.17 0.94 8.94
C ARG A 211 10.80 0.82 7.48
N LYS A 212 9.77 1.54 7.02
CA LYS A 212 9.37 1.55 5.61
C LYS A 212 10.52 2.04 4.73
N TYR A 213 11.13 3.17 5.07
CA TYR A 213 12.22 3.79 4.32
C TYR A 213 13.43 2.85 4.17
N ALA A 214 13.91 2.28 5.28
CA ALA A 214 15.01 1.31 5.29
C ALA A 214 14.69 0.06 4.46
N SER A 215 13.47 -0.46 4.60
CA SER A 215 13.00 -1.65 3.89
C SER A 215 12.94 -1.43 2.37
N GLN A 216 12.54 -0.23 1.93
CA GLN A 216 12.50 0.15 0.51
C GLN A 216 13.91 0.42 -0.03
N TRP A 217 14.79 1.03 0.76
CA TRP A 217 16.18 1.25 0.38
C TRP A 217 16.91 -0.08 0.16
N ARG A 218 16.80 -1.04 1.08
CA ARG A 218 17.37 -2.39 0.92
C ARG A 218 16.87 -3.10 -0.34
N GLU A 219 15.56 -3.02 -0.61
CA GLU A 219 15.00 -3.64 -1.81
C GLU A 219 15.49 -2.94 -3.08
N HIS A 220 15.57 -1.61 -3.08
CA HIS A 220 16.05 -0.86 -4.24
C HIS A 220 17.53 -1.16 -4.54
N LEU A 221 18.36 -1.32 -3.50
CA LEU A 221 19.73 -1.80 -3.66
C LEU A 221 19.77 -3.22 -4.24
N SER A 222 18.87 -4.10 -3.82
CA SER A 222 18.72 -5.46 -4.36
C SER A 222 18.36 -5.46 -5.86
N ILE A 223 17.47 -4.56 -6.29
CA ILE A 223 17.16 -4.30 -7.71
C ILE A 223 18.40 -3.76 -8.45
N ALA A 224 19.12 -2.81 -7.85
CA ALA A 224 20.30 -2.19 -8.45
C ALA A 224 21.41 -3.21 -8.73
N ILE A 225 21.62 -4.18 -7.83
CA ILE A 225 22.62 -5.24 -7.96
C ILE A 225 22.08 -6.52 -8.63
N ASN A 226 20.90 -6.48 -9.26
CA ASN A 226 20.30 -7.54 -10.08
C ASN A 226 19.80 -8.79 -9.31
N LEU A 227 19.56 -8.66 -7.99
CA LEU A 227 18.93 -9.74 -7.20
C LEU A 227 17.43 -9.88 -7.46
N VAL A 228 16.82 -8.84 -8.03
CA VAL A 228 15.45 -8.88 -8.57
C VAL A 228 15.56 -8.90 -10.09
N SER A 229 15.42 -10.08 -10.67
CA SER A 229 15.52 -10.32 -12.12
C SER A 229 15.04 -11.74 -12.45
N LYS A 230 14.78 -11.99 -13.74
CA LYS A 230 14.47 -13.33 -14.26
C LYS A 230 15.52 -14.39 -13.90
N LYS A 231 16.79 -13.98 -13.78
CA LYS A 231 17.92 -14.88 -13.45
C LYS A 231 18.12 -15.10 -11.95
N ALA A 232 17.57 -14.25 -11.10
CA ALA A 232 17.76 -14.29 -9.65
C ALA A 232 16.45 -14.61 -8.94
N ASN A 233 15.68 -13.59 -8.55
CA ASN A 233 14.31 -13.76 -8.06
C ASN A 233 13.41 -12.76 -8.76
N ILE A 234 12.26 -13.23 -9.19
CA ILE A 234 11.26 -12.35 -9.80
C ILE A 234 10.52 -11.54 -8.75
N TYR A 235 10.09 -10.34 -9.13
CA TYR A 235 9.18 -9.44 -8.42
C TYR A 235 9.74 -8.80 -7.14
N ALA A 236 10.41 -9.58 -6.29
CA ALA A 236 11.02 -9.12 -5.04
C ALA A 236 12.27 -9.94 -4.69
N SER A 237 13.17 -9.36 -3.91
CA SER A 237 14.36 -10.06 -3.41
C SER A 237 13.98 -11.17 -2.41
N LYS A 238 14.84 -12.20 -2.28
CA LYS A 238 14.69 -13.25 -1.25
C LYS A 238 14.54 -12.66 0.16
N THR A 239 15.31 -11.63 0.46
CA THR A 239 15.25 -10.94 1.76
C THR A 239 13.87 -10.33 2.00
N ALA A 240 13.32 -9.61 1.03
CA ALA A 240 11.99 -9.02 1.15
C ALA A 240 10.89 -10.08 1.33
N ILE A 241 10.98 -11.21 0.61
CA ILE A 241 10.03 -12.33 0.73
C ILE A 241 10.11 -12.94 2.14
N ASN A 242 11.32 -13.15 2.67
CA ASN A 242 11.49 -13.69 4.02
C ASN A 242 10.97 -12.73 5.10
N GLU A 243 11.29 -11.43 5.00
CA GLU A 243 10.74 -10.40 5.89
C GLU A 243 9.20 -10.37 5.86
N TRP A 244 8.60 -10.58 4.68
CA TRP A 244 7.14 -10.66 4.52
C TRP A 244 6.56 -11.92 5.17
N LYS A 245 7.18 -13.09 5.00
CA LYS A 245 6.78 -14.35 5.66
C LYS A 245 6.81 -14.20 7.18
N GLU A 246 7.90 -13.65 7.73
CA GLU A 246 8.01 -13.35 9.16
C GLU A 246 6.94 -12.39 9.65
N GLN A 247 6.59 -11.38 8.85
CA GLN A 247 5.52 -10.44 9.19
C GLN A 247 4.16 -11.15 9.22
N LYS A 248 3.88 -12.00 8.23
CA LYS A 248 2.64 -12.79 8.19
C LYS A 248 2.51 -13.75 9.36
N ASN A 249 3.61 -14.43 9.73
CA ASN A 249 3.63 -15.30 10.91
C ASN A 249 3.37 -14.51 12.19
N ARG A 250 4.03 -13.37 12.40
CA ARG A 250 3.80 -12.52 13.59
C ARG A 250 2.37 -11.98 13.65
N THR A 251 1.80 -11.57 12.52
CA THR A 251 0.38 -11.17 12.46
C THR A 251 -0.53 -12.35 12.81
N ARG A 252 -0.26 -13.56 12.30
CA ARG A 252 -1.05 -14.75 12.62
C ARG A 252 -1.00 -15.07 14.11
N GLU A 253 0.19 -15.06 14.73
CA GLU A 253 0.32 -15.33 16.17
C GLU A 253 -0.37 -14.27 17.02
N PHE A 254 -0.26 -12.99 16.65
CA PHE A 254 -1.03 -11.92 17.29
C PHE A 254 -2.55 -12.14 17.17
N LEU A 255 -3.05 -12.53 16.00
CA LEU A 255 -4.48 -12.78 15.81
C LEU A 255 -4.97 -13.98 16.64
N LYS A 256 -4.13 -15.01 16.83
CA LYS A 256 -4.45 -16.18 17.67
C LYS A 256 -4.49 -15.84 19.15
N SER A 257 -3.62 -14.95 19.61
CA SER A 257 -3.49 -14.59 21.03
C SER A 257 -4.53 -13.57 21.51
N MET A 258 -5.43 -13.12 20.63
CA MET A 258 -6.36 -12.04 20.91
C MET A 258 -7.81 -12.44 20.57
N GLU A 259 -8.74 -11.80 21.26
CA GLU A 259 -10.18 -11.91 21.08
C GLU A 259 -10.78 -10.51 20.88
N LEU A 260 -12.01 -10.45 20.41
CA LEU A 260 -12.84 -9.25 20.43
C LEU A 260 -13.84 -9.40 21.56
N GLU A 261 -13.89 -8.41 22.46
CA GLU A 261 -14.87 -8.32 23.53
C GLU A 261 -15.83 -7.15 23.24
N ASP A 262 -17.14 -7.36 23.40
CA ASP A 262 -18.14 -6.31 23.28
C ASP A 262 -18.48 -5.66 24.64
N GLU A 263 -19.45 -4.74 24.62
CA GLU A 263 -19.91 -3.99 25.81
C GLU A 263 -20.61 -4.89 26.85
N GLU A 264 -21.14 -6.04 26.43
CA GLU A 264 -21.80 -7.04 27.29
C GLU A 264 -20.80 -8.09 27.82
N GLY A 265 -19.51 -8.00 27.44
CA GLY A 265 -18.48 -8.96 27.80
C GLY A 265 -18.43 -10.22 26.93
N ASN A 266 -19.22 -10.30 25.85
CA ASN A 266 -19.17 -11.42 24.93
C ASN A 266 -17.83 -11.42 24.19
N ARG A 267 -17.19 -12.59 24.11
CA ARG A 267 -15.89 -12.76 23.46
C ARG A 267 -15.97 -13.59 22.19
N VAL A 268 -15.31 -13.12 21.13
CA VAL A 268 -15.16 -13.86 19.88
C VAL A 268 -13.71 -13.87 19.42
N SER A 269 -13.27 -15.00 18.87
CA SER A 269 -11.93 -15.19 18.31
C SER A 269 -11.60 -14.16 17.23
N LEU A 270 -10.52 -13.40 17.43
CA LEU A 270 -10.11 -12.36 16.47
C LEU A 270 -9.63 -12.98 15.14
N ILE A 271 -8.94 -14.12 15.21
CA ILE A 271 -8.46 -14.83 14.01
C ILE A 271 -9.60 -15.33 13.13
N ASP A 272 -10.69 -15.82 13.73
CA ASP A 272 -11.83 -16.32 12.96
C ASP A 272 -12.58 -15.16 12.28
N LYS A 273 -12.76 -14.04 12.99
CA LYS A 273 -13.33 -12.83 12.38
C LYS A 273 -12.42 -12.24 11.29
N TYR A 274 -11.10 -12.33 11.45
CA TYR A 274 -10.15 -11.91 10.42
C TYR A 274 -10.30 -12.75 9.15
N TYR A 275 -10.29 -14.09 9.25
CA TYR A 275 -10.41 -14.97 8.09
C TYR A 275 -11.84 -15.14 7.55
N GLY A 276 -12.86 -14.71 8.30
CA GLY A 276 -14.22 -14.52 7.80
C GLY A 276 -14.43 -13.23 7.00
N SER A 277 -13.40 -12.40 6.85
CA SER A 277 -13.45 -11.13 6.12
C SER A 277 -12.69 -11.18 4.79
N VAL A 278 -12.71 -10.07 4.02
CA VAL A 278 -11.90 -9.88 2.80
C VAL A 278 -10.38 -9.88 3.05
N ALA A 279 -9.94 -9.99 4.31
CA ALA A 279 -8.55 -10.28 4.63
C ALA A 279 -8.14 -11.72 4.25
N ASN A 280 -9.11 -12.63 4.16
CA ASN A 280 -8.94 -13.95 3.57
C ASN A 280 -8.81 -13.83 2.04
N PRO A 281 -7.70 -14.30 1.45
CA PRO A 281 -7.49 -14.24 0.01
C PRO A 281 -8.60 -14.91 -0.81
N ALA A 282 -9.18 -16.02 -0.34
CA ALA A 282 -10.25 -16.73 -1.03
C ALA A 282 -11.55 -15.91 -1.10
N ILE A 283 -11.93 -15.27 0.01
CA ILE A 283 -13.11 -14.37 0.06
C ILE A 283 -12.86 -13.16 -0.83
N LYS A 284 -11.67 -12.57 -0.75
CA LYS A 284 -11.27 -11.44 -1.59
C LYS A 284 -11.33 -11.78 -3.08
N ARG A 285 -10.82 -12.95 -3.49
CA ARG A 285 -10.88 -13.45 -4.86
C ARG A 285 -12.32 -13.62 -5.32
N THR A 286 -13.15 -14.27 -4.50
CA THR A 286 -14.57 -14.50 -4.80
C THR A 286 -15.32 -13.18 -4.98
N GLU A 287 -15.14 -12.21 -4.08
CA GLU A 287 -15.76 -10.88 -4.21
C GLU A 287 -15.31 -10.18 -5.50
N MET A 288 -14.01 -10.26 -5.85
CA MET A 288 -13.54 -9.66 -7.10
C MET A 288 -14.19 -10.31 -8.33
N MET A 289 -14.30 -11.65 -8.36
CA MET A 289 -14.95 -12.36 -9.46
C MET A 289 -16.42 -11.96 -9.59
N VAL A 290 -17.18 -11.93 -8.49
CA VAL A 290 -18.59 -11.49 -8.47
C VAL A 290 -18.73 -10.08 -9.07
N ARG A 291 -17.81 -9.18 -8.72
CA ARG A 291 -17.86 -7.79 -9.19
C ARG A 291 -17.52 -7.63 -10.66
N ILE A 292 -16.57 -8.39 -11.17
CA ILE A 292 -16.22 -8.36 -12.60
C ILE A 292 -17.31 -9.02 -13.41
N ARG A 293 -17.84 -10.15 -12.92
CA ARG A 293 -18.96 -10.83 -13.55
C ARG A 293 -20.17 -9.90 -13.67
N GLY A 294 -20.52 -9.18 -12.59
CA GLY A 294 -21.62 -8.22 -12.68
C GLY A 294 -21.33 -7.03 -13.61
N PHE A 295 -20.07 -6.63 -13.82
CA PHE A 295 -19.74 -5.64 -14.86
C PHE A 295 -19.88 -6.21 -16.28
N GLU A 296 -19.54 -7.48 -16.47
CA GLU A 296 -19.77 -8.19 -17.73
C GLU A 296 -21.26 -8.39 -18.02
N ASP A 297 -22.07 -8.72 -17.01
CA ASP A 297 -23.52 -8.83 -17.16
C ASP A 297 -24.12 -7.47 -17.58
N ILE A 298 -23.75 -6.37 -16.90
CA ILE A 298 -24.15 -5.01 -17.31
C ILE A 298 -23.68 -4.68 -18.73
N CYS A 299 -22.47 -5.09 -19.10
CA CYS A 299 -21.93 -4.86 -20.43
C CYS A 299 -22.83 -5.52 -21.50
N ASN A 300 -23.21 -6.77 -21.29
CA ASN A 300 -24.04 -7.53 -22.20
C ASN A 300 -25.48 -6.98 -22.25
N GLU A 301 -26.07 -6.69 -21.09
CA GLU A 301 -27.44 -6.16 -20.97
C GLU A 301 -27.62 -4.80 -21.65
N LEU A 302 -26.63 -3.91 -21.50
CA LEU A 302 -26.72 -2.53 -22.00
C LEU A 302 -26.01 -2.32 -23.35
N GLY A 303 -25.50 -3.39 -23.98
CA GLY A 303 -24.88 -3.34 -25.31
C GLY A 303 -23.52 -2.63 -25.36
N TYR A 304 -22.75 -2.67 -24.27
CA TYR A 304 -21.35 -2.25 -24.26
C TYR A 304 -20.45 -3.34 -24.87
N VAL A 305 -19.21 -2.98 -25.18
CA VAL A 305 -18.15 -3.89 -25.62
C VAL A 305 -16.94 -3.80 -24.70
N GLY A 306 -16.23 -4.91 -24.55
CA GLY A 306 -15.06 -5.03 -23.68
C GLY A 306 -13.73 -5.10 -24.45
N GLU A 307 -12.74 -4.36 -23.98
CA GLU A 307 -11.34 -4.48 -24.44
C GLU A 307 -10.39 -4.71 -23.27
N PHE A 308 -9.37 -5.53 -23.52
CA PHE A 308 -8.27 -5.77 -22.60
C PHE A 308 -7.01 -5.02 -23.04
N TYR A 309 -6.53 -4.12 -22.19
CA TYR A 309 -5.35 -3.30 -22.45
C TYR A 309 -4.18 -3.70 -21.57
N THR A 310 -2.98 -3.70 -22.13
CA THR A 310 -1.73 -3.80 -21.38
C THR A 310 -0.88 -2.55 -21.59
N LEU A 311 -0.60 -1.84 -20.50
CA LEU A 311 0.20 -0.61 -20.50
C LEU A 311 1.54 -0.85 -19.78
N THR A 312 2.64 -0.68 -20.50
CA THR A 312 4.00 -0.91 -19.99
C THR A 312 4.79 0.40 -19.94
N ALA A 313 5.66 0.57 -18.94
CA ALA A 313 6.53 1.74 -18.86
C ALA A 313 7.73 1.68 -19.85
N PRO A 314 8.30 2.82 -20.26
CA PRO A 314 9.52 2.87 -21.07
C PRO A 314 10.70 2.09 -20.52
N SER A 315 11.66 1.74 -21.38
CA SER A 315 12.82 0.91 -21.00
C SER A 315 13.62 1.51 -19.84
N LYS A 316 13.69 2.84 -19.72
CA LYS A 316 14.42 3.51 -18.61
C LYS A 316 13.88 3.19 -17.21
N TYR A 317 12.65 2.69 -17.10
CA TYR A 317 12.05 2.26 -15.84
C TYR A 317 12.44 0.84 -15.43
N HIS A 318 12.92 0.01 -16.38
CA HIS A 318 13.23 -1.40 -16.15
C HIS A 318 14.70 -1.58 -15.76
N ALA A 319 14.94 -2.13 -14.57
CA ALA A 319 16.27 -2.40 -14.04
C ALA A 319 17.02 -3.45 -14.85
N THR A 320 16.29 -4.40 -15.45
CA THR A 320 16.86 -5.50 -16.23
C THR A 320 16.10 -5.73 -17.53
N THR A 321 16.80 -6.23 -18.54
CA THR A 321 16.20 -6.69 -19.79
C THR A 321 15.35 -7.94 -19.55
N LYS A 322 14.49 -8.33 -20.50
CA LYS A 322 13.70 -9.58 -20.45
C LYS A 322 14.50 -10.86 -20.20
N HIS A 323 15.81 -10.84 -20.47
CA HIS A 323 16.71 -11.97 -20.23
C HIS A 323 17.37 -11.92 -18.83
N GLY A 324 17.03 -10.92 -18.01
CA GLY A 324 17.58 -10.73 -16.66
C GLY A 324 18.97 -10.11 -16.61
N TYR A 325 19.48 -9.57 -17.72
CA TYR A 325 20.73 -8.78 -17.73
C TYR A 325 20.45 -7.32 -17.42
N ARG A 326 21.42 -6.64 -16.82
CA ARG A 326 21.32 -5.21 -16.49
C ARG A 326 20.94 -4.38 -17.70
N ASN A 327 19.92 -3.54 -17.55
CA ASN A 327 19.56 -2.54 -18.54
C ASN A 327 20.44 -1.30 -18.34
N ARG A 328 21.14 -0.87 -19.41
CA ARG A 328 21.98 0.34 -19.39
C ARG A 328 21.16 1.62 -19.39
N LYS A 329 19.91 1.56 -19.84
CA LYS A 329 18.99 2.70 -19.88
C LYS A 329 18.31 2.99 -18.54
N TRP A 330 18.43 2.08 -17.57
CA TRP A 330 17.73 2.21 -16.29
C TRP A 330 18.20 3.44 -15.53
N ASN A 331 17.25 4.30 -15.16
CA ASN A 331 17.51 5.59 -14.51
C ASN A 331 17.36 5.55 -12.97
N GLY A 332 17.31 4.36 -12.38
CA GLY A 332 17.15 4.20 -10.93
C GLY A 332 15.72 4.42 -10.44
N CYS A 333 14.71 4.41 -11.32
CA CYS A 333 13.31 4.38 -10.89
C CYS A 333 13.03 3.11 -10.07
N SER A 334 12.36 3.32 -8.93
CA SER A 334 11.80 2.23 -8.13
C SER A 334 10.44 1.79 -8.68
N PRO A 335 9.94 0.60 -8.32
CA PRO A 335 8.58 0.19 -8.64
C PRO A 335 7.50 1.21 -8.20
N ALA A 336 7.71 1.89 -7.08
CA ALA A 336 6.80 2.95 -6.63
C ALA A 336 6.80 4.18 -7.58
N ASP A 337 7.94 4.52 -8.19
CA ASP A 337 8.01 5.64 -9.14
C ASP A 337 7.36 5.28 -10.47
N THR A 338 7.60 4.06 -10.95
CA THR A 338 6.93 3.56 -12.16
C THR A 338 5.42 3.49 -11.94
N GLN A 339 4.94 3.07 -10.77
CA GLN A 339 3.52 3.10 -10.45
C GLN A 339 2.97 4.53 -10.43
N LYS A 340 3.70 5.51 -9.87
CA LYS A 340 3.33 6.93 -9.93
C LYS A 340 3.27 7.43 -11.38
N TYR A 341 4.20 7.02 -12.23
CA TYR A 341 4.18 7.32 -13.66
C TYR A 341 2.90 6.79 -14.34
N LEU A 342 2.55 5.51 -14.15
CA LEU A 342 1.34 4.92 -14.71
C LEU A 342 0.06 5.60 -14.17
N CYS A 343 0.03 5.94 -12.87
CA CYS A 343 -1.07 6.73 -12.30
C CYS A 343 -1.19 8.12 -12.96
N LYS A 344 -0.08 8.82 -13.21
CA LYS A 344 -0.08 10.13 -13.88
C LYS A 344 -0.52 10.00 -15.34
N LEU A 345 -0.05 8.96 -16.04
CA LEU A 345 -0.47 8.61 -17.40
C LEU A 345 -1.99 8.41 -17.46
N TRP A 346 -2.53 7.56 -16.59
CA TRP A 346 -3.96 7.30 -16.52
C TRP A 346 -4.79 8.53 -16.13
N SER A 347 -4.28 9.37 -15.23
CA SER A 347 -4.93 10.65 -14.90
C SER A 347 -5.09 11.55 -16.13
N LYS A 348 -4.05 11.64 -16.99
CA LYS A 348 -4.13 12.40 -18.25
C LYS A 348 -5.11 11.79 -19.24
N ILE A 349 -5.10 10.46 -19.38
CA ILE A 349 -6.05 9.72 -20.23
C ILE A 349 -7.48 10.01 -19.77
N ARG A 350 -7.80 9.77 -18.49
CA ARG A 350 -9.14 10.06 -17.94
C ARG A 350 -9.58 11.49 -18.13
N ALA A 351 -8.67 12.46 -17.95
CA ALA A 351 -8.99 13.87 -18.17
C ALA A 351 -9.32 14.15 -19.65
N LYS A 352 -8.66 13.49 -20.60
CA LYS A 352 -8.98 13.61 -22.03
C LYS A 352 -10.30 12.94 -22.38
N LEU A 353 -10.55 11.73 -21.87
CA LEU A 353 -11.82 11.01 -22.06
C LEU A 353 -12.99 11.84 -21.54
N HIS A 354 -12.89 12.39 -20.32
CA HIS A 354 -13.92 13.25 -19.74
C HIS A 354 -14.22 14.49 -20.59
N ARG A 355 -13.19 15.18 -21.12
CA ARG A 355 -13.40 16.35 -21.99
C ARG A 355 -14.10 16.02 -23.32
N LYS A 356 -14.08 14.75 -23.73
CA LYS A 356 -14.75 14.26 -24.93
C LYS A 356 -16.04 13.49 -24.61
N ASP A 357 -16.47 13.50 -23.35
CA ASP A 357 -17.61 12.72 -22.84
C ASP A 357 -17.53 11.21 -23.19
N LEU A 358 -16.32 10.68 -23.20
CA LEU A 358 -16.07 9.25 -23.38
C LEU A 358 -16.01 8.59 -22.02
N ARG A 359 -16.87 7.59 -21.79
CA ARG A 359 -17.07 6.98 -20.48
C ARG A 359 -16.72 5.50 -20.54
N VAL A 360 -15.96 5.05 -19.54
CA VAL A 360 -15.53 3.64 -19.41
C VAL A 360 -15.73 3.17 -17.97
N PHE A 361 -16.11 1.91 -17.81
CA PHE A 361 -16.12 1.21 -16.52
C PHE A 361 -15.35 -0.11 -16.65
N GLY A 362 -14.98 -0.74 -15.54
CA GLY A 362 -14.15 -1.95 -15.57
C GLY A 362 -13.17 -2.06 -14.42
N MET A 363 -12.00 -2.65 -14.68
CA MET A 363 -10.98 -2.87 -13.65
C MET A 363 -9.56 -2.72 -14.20
N ARG A 364 -8.66 -2.20 -13.36
CA ARG A 364 -7.22 -2.20 -13.54
C ARG A 364 -6.53 -3.11 -12.54
N VAL A 365 -5.65 -3.97 -13.04
CA VAL A 365 -4.69 -4.77 -12.29
C VAL A 365 -3.28 -4.21 -12.50
N ALA A 366 -2.51 -4.04 -11.43
CA ALA A 366 -1.09 -3.71 -11.49
C ALA A 366 -0.26 -4.92 -11.09
N GLU A 367 0.64 -5.35 -11.97
CA GLU A 367 1.45 -6.56 -11.84
C GLU A 367 2.93 -6.21 -12.03
N PRO A 368 3.87 -6.89 -11.33
CA PRO A 368 5.29 -6.72 -11.58
C PRO A 368 5.75 -7.51 -12.82
N HIS A 369 6.63 -6.92 -13.63
CA HIS A 369 7.52 -7.71 -14.49
C HIS A 369 8.60 -8.42 -13.66
N HIS A 370 9.36 -9.32 -14.28
CA HIS A 370 10.43 -10.11 -13.64
C HIS A 370 11.48 -9.29 -12.85
N ASP A 371 11.63 -7.99 -13.13
CA ASP A 371 12.56 -7.09 -12.44
C ASP A 371 11.88 -6.17 -11.39
N GLY A 372 10.59 -6.39 -11.15
CA GLY A 372 9.76 -5.63 -10.21
C GLY A 372 9.11 -4.40 -10.83
N THR A 373 9.33 -4.09 -12.11
CA THR A 373 8.73 -2.92 -12.76
C THR A 373 7.22 -3.13 -12.96
N PRO A 374 6.33 -2.28 -12.41
CA PRO A 374 4.90 -2.38 -12.61
C PRO A 374 4.50 -2.18 -14.08
N HIS A 375 3.54 -2.98 -14.53
CA HIS A 375 2.73 -2.76 -15.73
C HIS A 375 1.25 -2.92 -15.37
N TRP A 376 0.37 -2.38 -16.20
CA TRP A 376 -1.08 -2.41 -15.95
C TRP A 376 -1.80 -3.26 -16.97
N HIS A 377 -2.66 -4.14 -16.47
CA HIS A 377 -3.70 -4.80 -17.24
C HIS A 377 -5.03 -4.13 -16.95
N MET A 378 -5.80 -3.80 -17.98
CA MET A 378 -7.07 -3.09 -17.83
C MET A 378 -8.15 -3.77 -18.64
N LEU A 379 -9.18 -4.25 -17.96
CA LEU A 379 -10.44 -4.65 -18.57
C LEU A 379 -11.35 -3.42 -18.56
N LEU A 380 -11.70 -2.89 -19.72
CA LEU A 380 -12.58 -1.73 -19.85
C LEU A 380 -13.79 -2.06 -20.73
N PHE A 381 -14.94 -1.54 -20.34
CA PHE A 381 -16.20 -1.62 -21.07
C PHE A 381 -16.61 -0.22 -21.53
N MET A 382 -17.04 -0.11 -22.79
CA MET A 382 -17.37 1.15 -23.46
C MET A 382 -18.39 0.96 -24.56
N LEU A 383 -19.03 2.05 -25.00
CA LEU A 383 -20.00 1.98 -26.10
C LEU A 383 -19.27 1.56 -27.40
N PRO A 384 -19.88 0.71 -28.24
CA PRO A 384 -19.27 0.27 -29.50
C PRO A 384 -18.85 1.45 -30.39
N SER A 385 -19.68 2.49 -30.45
CA SER A 385 -19.42 3.70 -31.23
C SER A 385 -18.23 4.53 -30.71
N GLN A 386 -17.82 4.34 -29.46
CA GLN A 386 -16.74 5.08 -28.81
C GLN A 386 -15.40 4.31 -28.78
N LEU A 387 -15.42 3.01 -29.10
CA LEU A 387 -14.29 2.10 -28.90
C LEU A 387 -13.01 2.59 -29.58
N GLU A 388 -13.05 2.88 -30.89
CA GLU A 388 -11.85 3.29 -31.63
C GLU A 388 -11.24 4.61 -31.12
N GLU A 389 -12.10 5.54 -30.71
CA GLU A 389 -11.65 6.82 -30.18
C GLU A 389 -10.98 6.66 -28.81
N ILE A 390 -11.58 5.85 -27.92
CA ILE A 390 -11.01 5.53 -26.61
C ILE A 390 -9.67 4.81 -26.78
N ARG A 391 -9.62 3.77 -27.62
CA ARG A 391 -8.40 3.01 -27.93
C ARG A 391 -7.30 3.92 -28.45
N SER A 392 -7.61 4.80 -29.40
CA SER A 392 -6.68 5.79 -29.95
C SER A 392 -6.14 6.74 -28.88
N ILE A 393 -7.00 7.25 -27.99
CA ILE A 393 -6.59 8.15 -26.90
C ILE A 393 -5.64 7.42 -25.94
N ILE A 394 -5.99 6.21 -25.50
CA ILE A 394 -5.15 5.42 -24.59
C ILE A 394 -3.79 5.14 -25.25
N LYS A 395 -3.79 4.71 -26.52
CA LYS A 395 -2.58 4.46 -27.30
C LYS A 395 -1.70 5.69 -27.36
N ALA A 396 -2.25 6.83 -27.77
CA ALA A 396 -1.52 8.08 -27.97
C ALA A 396 -0.77 8.53 -26.71
N TYR A 397 -1.41 8.47 -25.54
CA TYR A 397 -0.76 8.81 -24.28
C TYR A 397 0.30 7.78 -23.88
N THR A 398 0.03 6.48 -24.06
CA THR A 398 0.93 5.39 -23.64
C THR A 398 2.23 5.36 -24.44
N VAL A 399 2.17 5.71 -25.73
CA VAL A 399 3.33 5.71 -26.63
C VAL A 399 4.06 7.04 -26.70
N ALA A 400 3.55 8.10 -26.05
CA ALA A 400 4.12 9.45 -26.16
C ALA A 400 5.54 9.55 -25.55
N GLU A 401 5.76 8.96 -24.38
CA GLU A 401 7.04 9.04 -23.69
C GLU A 401 8.04 8.01 -24.24
N ASP A 402 9.23 8.49 -24.60
CA ASP A 402 10.30 7.73 -25.24
C ASP A 402 9.83 7.00 -26.52
N ASN A 403 9.01 7.66 -27.34
CA ASN A 403 8.46 7.11 -28.58
C ASN A 403 9.54 6.58 -29.54
N HIS A 404 10.72 7.22 -29.54
CA HIS A 404 11.89 6.81 -30.33
C HIS A 404 12.36 5.37 -30.03
N GLU A 405 11.95 4.75 -28.91
CA GLU A 405 12.22 3.33 -28.63
C GLU A 405 11.31 2.36 -29.40
N LEU A 406 10.20 2.85 -29.98
CA LEU A 406 9.11 2.05 -30.56
C LEU A 406 9.29 1.82 -32.07
N ILE A 407 10.51 1.48 -32.47
CA ILE A 407 10.93 1.33 -33.87
C ILE A 407 10.32 0.07 -34.49
N THR A 408 10.24 -1.02 -33.73
CA THR A 408 9.73 -2.31 -34.18
C THR A 408 8.31 -2.56 -33.69
N ASP A 409 7.53 -3.36 -34.43
CA ASP A 409 6.18 -3.74 -33.99
C ASP A 409 6.18 -4.50 -32.67
N LYS A 410 7.24 -5.28 -32.41
CA LYS A 410 7.46 -5.92 -31.12
C LYS A 410 7.60 -4.90 -29.98
N ALA A 411 8.34 -3.82 -30.20
CA ALA A 411 8.49 -2.76 -29.19
C ALA A 411 7.19 -1.98 -28.98
N ARG A 412 6.44 -1.70 -30.06
CA ARG A 412 5.11 -1.08 -30.00
C ARG A 412 4.13 -1.95 -29.21
N LYS A 413 4.05 -3.24 -29.54
CA LYS A 413 3.20 -4.24 -28.86
C LYS A 413 3.59 -4.39 -27.39
N ALA A 414 4.88 -4.42 -27.07
CA ALA A 414 5.35 -4.49 -25.69
C ALA A 414 4.99 -3.24 -24.86
N ARG A 415 4.89 -2.07 -25.51
CA ARG A 415 4.51 -0.81 -24.85
C ARG A 415 3.00 -0.69 -24.62
N PHE A 416 2.23 -1.02 -25.64
CA PHE A 416 0.77 -0.93 -25.66
C PHE A 416 0.22 -2.13 -26.45
N TYR A 417 -0.49 -3.01 -25.76
CA TYR A 417 -1.17 -4.14 -26.36
C TYR A 417 -2.67 -4.07 -26.05
N VAL A 418 -3.47 -4.44 -27.05
CA VAL A 418 -4.93 -4.48 -26.98
C VAL A 418 -5.38 -5.83 -27.47
N GLU A 419 -6.35 -6.41 -26.77
CA GLU A 419 -7.05 -7.61 -27.16
C GLU A 419 -8.55 -7.36 -26.98
N GLU A 420 -9.29 -7.51 -28.07
CA GLU A 420 -10.75 -7.44 -28.06
C GLU A 420 -11.28 -8.68 -27.34
N ILE A 421 -12.29 -8.50 -26.49
CA ILE A 421 -12.91 -9.61 -25.79
C ILE A 421 -13.88 -10.28 -26.74
N ASP A 422 -13.60 -11.54 -27.05
CA ASP A 422 -14.42 -12.37 -27.88
C ASP A 422 -15.29 -13.30 -27.00
N PRO A 423 -16.61 -13.07 -26.93
CA PRO A 423 -17.51 -13.88 -26.12
C PRO A 423 -17.48 -15.38 -26.46
N GLU A 424 -17.08 -15.75 -27.68
CA GLU A 424 -16.97 -17.15 -28.12
C GLU A 424 -15.68 -17.82 -27.61
N LYS A 425 -14.61 -17.04 -27.35
CA LYS A 425 -13.32 -17.56 -26.86
C LYS A 425 -13.22 -17.55 -25.34
N GLY A 426 -14.03 -16.75 -24.67
CA GLY A 426 -14.09 -16.71 -23.21
C GLY A 426 -14.74 -15.45 -22.68
N SER A 427 -15.23 -15.53 -21.43
CA SER A 427 -15.82 -14.39 -20.74
C SER A 427 -14.80 -13.29 -20.46
N ALA A 428 -15.24 -12.03 -20.41
CA ALA A 428 -14.43 -10.91 -19.96
C ALA A 428 -13.85 -11.17 -18.57
N THR A 429 -14.62 -11.84 -17.72
CA THR A 429 -14.19 -12.36 -16.41
C THR A 429 -13.00 -13.33 -16.53
N GLY A 430 -13.04 -14.25 -17.49
CA GLY A 430 -11.95 -15.21 -17.76
C GLY A 430 -10.63 -14.54 -18.09
N TYR A 431 -10.65 -13.48 -18.91
CA TYR A 431 -9.45 -12.71 -19.28
C TYR A 431 -8.72 -12.14 -18.07
N VAL A 432 -9.44 -11.64 -17.06
CA VAL A 432 -8.82 -11.04 -15.87
C VAL A 432 -8.64 -12.05 -14.72
N ALA A 433 -9.27 -13.22 -14.79
CA ALA A 433 -9.24 -14.23 -13.74
C ALA A 433 -7.82 -14.75 -13.47
N LYS A 434 -7.04 -15.01 -14.54
CA LYS A 434 -5.63 -15.40 -14.43
C LYS A 434 -4.85 -14.39 -13.59
N TYR A 435 -5.04 -13.11 -13.85
CA TYR A 435 -4.34 -12.01 -13.17
C TYR A 435 -4.76 -11.86 -11.71
N ILE A 436 -6.03 -12.10 -11.39
CA ILE A 436 -6.52 -12.13 -10.01
C ILE A 436 -5.85 -13.27 -9.24
N SER A 437 -5.93 -14.49 -9.76
CA SER A 437 -5.34 -15.66 -9.09
C SER A 437 -3.83 -15.50 -8.92
N LYS A 438 -3.12 -15.04 -9.97
CA LYS A 438 -1.67 -14.74 -9.91
C LYS A 438 -1.29 -13.76 -8.81
N ASN A 439 -2.14 -12.77 -8.51
CA ASN A 439 -1.80 -11.66 -7.62
C ASN A 439 -2.42 -11.76 -6.21
N VAL A 440 -3.28 -12.74 -5.96
CA VAL A 440 -3.99 -12.92 -4.67
C VAL A 440 -3.45 -14.11 -3.88
N ASP A 441 -3.61 -15.33 -4.41
CA ASP A 441 -3.36 -16.58 -3.66
C ASP A 441 -2.83 -17.74 -4.52
N GLY A 442 -2.75 -17.60 -5.84
CA GLY A 442 -2.38 -18.70 -6.74
C GLY A 442 -3.44 -19.81 -6.81
N TYR A 443 -4.70 -19.53 -6.46
CA TYR A 443 -5.78 -20.51 -6.44
C TYR A 443 -6.05 -21.10 -7.83
N ALA A 444 -6.30 -22.42 -7.87
CA ALA A 444 -6.57 -23.21 -9.08
C ALA A 444 -5.45 -23.16 -10.14
N LEU A 445 -4.21 -22.87 -9.71
CA LEU A 445 -3.00 -22.84 -10.57
C LEU A 445 -1.97 -23.86 -10.08
N ASP A 446 -2.42 -24.98 -9.50
CA ASP A 446 -1.56 -26.08 -9.08
C ASP A 446 -1.03 -26.83 -10.32
N GLY A 447 0.30 -26.93 -10.43
CA GLY A 447 0.97 -27.48 -11.63
C GLY A 447 1.28 -26.44 -12.71
N GLU A 448 0.71 -25.23 -12.63
CA GLU A 448 0.97 -24.13 -13.57
C GLU A 448 2.26 -23.38 -13.24
N VAL A 449 2.94 -22.93 -14.29
CA VAL A 449 4.13 -22.09 -14.20
C VAL A 449 3.83 -20.66 -14.63
N ASP A 450 4.47 -19.70 -13.96
CA ASP A 450 4.34 -18.30 -14.32
C ASP A 450 5.13 -17.98 -15.61
N ASP A 451 4.46 -17.36 -16.59
CA ASP A 451 5.03 -17.07 -17.92
C ASP A 451 6.30 -16.19 -17.87
N GLU A 452 6.38 -15.29 -16.89
CA GLU A 452 7.51 -14.38 -16.71
C GLU A 452 8.74 -15.10 -16.13
N SER A 453 8.53 -16.04 -15.20
CA SER A 453 9.59 -16.65 -14.40
C SER A 453 9.89 -18.14 -14.67
N GLY A 454 8.93 -18.88 -15.22
CA GLY A 454 8.94 -20.34 -15.30
C GLY A 454 8.86 -21.05 -13.93
N ARG A 455 8.50 -20.34 -12.86
CA ARG A 455 8.39 -20.89 -11.49
C ARG A 455 6.95 -21.32 -11.15
N PRO A 456 6.75 -22.18 -10.13
CA PRO A 456 5.42 -22.53 -9.66
C PRO A 456 4.62 -21.28 -9.27
N MET A 457 3.36 -21.24 -9.69
CA MET A 457 2.51 -20.05 -9.56
C MET A 457 2.33 -19.56 -8.12
N LYS A 458 2.28 -20.47 -7.13
CA LYS A 458 2.20 -20.13 -5.70
C LYS A 458 3.40 -19.30 -5.22
N GLU A 459 4.60 -19.59 -5.72
CA GLU A 459 5.79 -18.81 -5.38
C GLU A 459 5.74 -17.42 -6.02
N ALA A 460 5.28 -17.33 -7.27
CA ALA A 460 5.10 -16.08 -7.99
C ALA A 460 4.06 -15.17 -7.30
N ALA A 461 2.94 -15.73 -6.86
CA ALA A 461 1.89 -15.00 -6.15
C ALA A 461 2.38 -14.41 -4.82
N MET A 462 3.15 -15.18 -4.05
CA MET A 462 3.79 -14.69 -2.83
C MET A 462 4.80 -13.55 -3.10
N ALA A 463 5.59 -13.68 -4.16
CA ALA A 463 6.53 -12.65 -4.57
C ALA A 463 5.81 -11.37 -5.03
N ALA A 464 4.69 -11.50 -5.76
CA ALA A 464 3.83 -10.38 -6.16
C ALA A 464 3.20 -9.69 -4.95
N ALA A 465 2.67 -10.44 -3.97
CA ALA A 465 2.13 -9.88 -2.73
C ALA A 465 3.22 -9.16 -1.89
N THR A 466 4.43 -9.72 -1.86
CA THR A 466 5.60 -9.11 -1.22
C THR A 466 5.96 -7.78 -1.89
N TRP A 467 6.05 -7.78 -3.23
CA TRP A 467 6.32 -6.61 -4.05
C TRP A 467 5.29 -5.50 -3.81
N ALA A 468 3.99 -5.84 -3.86
CA ALA A 468 2.91 -4.87 -3.66
C ALA A 468 2.97 -4.23 -2.26
N GLY A 469 3.23 -5.03 -1.23
CA GLY A 469 3.41 -4.54 0.15
C GLY A 469 4.65 -3.67 0.32
N ARG A 470 5.80 -4.10 -0.23
CA ARG A 470 7.09 -3.38 -0.14
C ARG A 470 7.01 -1.98 -0.75
N TRP A 471 6.34 -1.87 -1.89
CA TRP A 471 6.25 -0.63 -2.67
C TRP A 471 4.94 0.13 -2.44
N ASN A 472 4.03 -0.39 -1.62
CA ASN A 472 2.71 0.17 -1.34
C ASN A 472 1.88 0.36 -2.63
N ILE A 473 1.84 -0.66 -3.47
CA ILE A 473 1.15 -0.66 -4.76
C ILE A 473 -0.22 -1.29 -4.59
N ARG A 474 -1.27 -0.53 -4.90
CA ARG A 474 -2.63 -1.05 -5.00
C ARG A 474 -2.77 -1.89 -6.26
N GLN A 475 -2.74 -3.22 -6.13
CA GLN A 475 -2.85 -4.16 -7.25
C GLN A 475 -4.19 -4.04 -8.00
N PHE A 476 -5.33 -4.01 -7.30
CA PHE A 476 -6.65 -4.01 -7.93
C PHE A 476 -7.40 -2.69 -7.74
N GLN A 477 -7.96 -2.15 -8.83
CA GLN A 477 -8.76 -0.94 -8.83
C GLN A 477 -9.90 -1.05 -9.81
N PHE A 478 -11.13 -1.03 -9.32
CA PHE A 478 -12.31 -0.88 -10.17
C PHE A 478 -12.44 0.57 -10.66
N ILE A 479 -12.98 0.72 -11.86
CA ILE A 479 -13.20 1.95 -12.60
C ILE A 479 -14.71 2.03 -12.88
N GLY A 480 -15.35 3.15 -12.52
CA GLY A 480 -16.82 3.24 -12.53
C GLY A 480 -17.47 2.38 -11.44
N GLY A 481 -18.79 2.23 -11.54
CA GLY A 481 -19.65 1.48 -10.63
C GLY A 481 -19.94 2.16 -9.29
N ALA A 482 -20.85 1.56 -8.52
CA ALA A 482 -21.20 1.98 -7.17
C ALA A 482 -20.19 1.47 -6.10
N PRO A 483 -20.13 2.11 -4.92
CA PRO A 483 -19.13 1.77 -3.90
C PRO A 483 -19.33 0.36 -3.31
N VAL A 484 -18.27 -0.46 -3.34
CA VAL A 484 -18.27 -1.79 -2.70
C VAL A 484 -18.45 -1.73 -1.19
N THR A 485 -18.07 -0.62 -0.54
CA THR A 485 -18.24 -0.48 0.91
C THR A 485 -19.71 -0.35 1.29
N VAL A 486 -20.53 0.31 0.48
CA VAL A 486 -21.99 0.38 0.69
C VAL A 486 -22.60 -1.01 0.51
N TYR A 487 -22.26 -1.70 -0.58
CA TYR A 487 -22.64 -3.09 -0.83
C TYR A 487 -22.33 -4.02 0.37
N ARG A 488 -21.11 -3.95 0.91
CA ARG A 488 -20.70 -4.74 2.08
C ARG A 488 -21.47 -4.38 3.35
N GLU A 489 -21.88 -3.12 3.48
CA GLU A 489 -22.63 -2.66 4.65
C GLU A 489 -24.09 -3.10 4.58
N LEU A 490 -24.72 -3.01 3.39
CA LEU A 490 -26.07 -3.51 3.15
C LEU A 490 -26.17 -5.01 3.44
N ARG A 491 -25.18 -5.81 3.03
CA ARG A 491 -25.11 -7.27 3.34
C ARG A 491 -24.96 -7.62 4.82
N ARG A 492 -24.87 -6.63 5.72
CA ARG A 492 -24.92 -6.86 7.18
C ARG A 492 -26.34 -6.82 7.72
N MET A 493 -27.26 -6.29 6.93
CA MET A 493 -28.69 -6.29 7.13
C MET A 493 -29.26 -7.41 6.25
N ALA A 494 -30.12 -8.23 6.84
CA ALA A 494 -30.91 -9.23 6.13
C ALA A 494 -32.39 -9.00 6.50
N ASP A 495 -32.85 -7.77 6.30
CA ASP A 495 -34.13 -7.26 6.77
C ASP A 495 -34.75 -6.40 5.66
N HIS A 496 -35.50 -7.08 4.78
CA HIS A 496 -36.18 -6.46 3.64
C HIS A 496 -37.27 -5.48 4.09
N ASP A 497 -38.06 -5.85 5.10
CA ASP A 497 -39.18 -5.01 5.57
C ASP A 497 -38.68 -3.68 6.11
N ARG A 498 -37.54 -3.67 6.83
CA ARG A 498 -36.91 -2.43 7.28
C ARG A 498 -36.36 -1.60 6.12
N ALA A 499 -35.82 -2.22 5.08
CA ALA A 499 -35.35 -1.51 3.89
C ALA A 499 -36.52 -0.89 3.10
N MET A 500 -37.61 -1.65 2.91
CA MET A 500 -38.86 -1.20 2.27
C MET A 500 -39.54 -0.08 3.06
N GLY A 501 -39.54 -0.17 4.39
CA GLY A 501 -40.07 0.86 5.27
C GLY A 501 -39.30 2.19 5.19
N LEU A 502 -38.05 2.16 4.73
CA LEU A 502 -37.29 3.37 4.46
C LEU A 502 -37.67 3.96 3.10
N ASP A 503 -37.54 3.17 2.02
CA ASP A 503 -37.71 3.63 0.64
C ASP A 503 -37.68 2.43 -0.34
N VAL A 504 -38.50 2.47 -1.41
CA VAL A 504 -38.63 1.35 -2.36
C VAL A 504 -37.37 1.16 -3.18
N GLU A 505 -36.78 2.26 -3.66
CA GLU A 505 -35.54 2.27 -4.41
C GLU A 505 -34.36 1.81 -3.55
N PHE A 506 -34.33 2.22 -2.28
CA PHE A 506 -33.36 1.73 -1.31
C PHE A 506 -33.49 0.22 -1.07
N ALA A 507 -34.71 -0.30 -0.93
CA ALA A 507 -34.96 -1.73 -0.76
C ALA A 507 -34.46 -2.54 -1.96
N LEU A 508 -34.68 -2.07 -3.19
CA LEU A 508 -34.12 -2.71 -4.38
C LEU A 508 -32.59 -2.79 -4.34
N VAL A 509 -31.93 -1.71 -3.91
CA VAL A 509 -30.47 -1.67 -3.75
C VAL A 509 -30.00 -2.66 -2.67
N HIS A 510 -30.72 -2.71 -1.54
CA HIS A 510 -30.47 -3.64 -0.45
C HIS A 510 -30.60 -5.10 -0.92
N ASP A 511 -31.72 -5.46 -1.54
CA ASP A 511 -32.03 -6.84 -1.91
C ASP A 511 -31.05 -7.38 -2.96
N CYS A 512 -30.66 -6.53 -3.92
CA CYS A 512 -29.60 -6.87 -4.86
C CYS A 512 -28.26 -7.11 -4.14
N ALA A 513 -27.94 -6.29 -3.13
CA ALA A 513 -26.70 -6.43 -2.37
C ALA A 513 -26.70 -7.71 -1.54
N ASP A 514 -27.77 -7.99 -0.80
CA ASP A 514 -27.91 -9.18 0.05
C ASP A 514 -27.87 -10.48 -0.77
N GLY A 515 -28.66 -10.53 -1.85
CA GLY A 515 -28.70 -11.65 -2.80
C GLY A 515 -27.41 -11.88 -3.59
N GLY A 516 -26.43 -10.98 -3.48
CA GLY A 516 -25.14 -11.13 -4.19
C GLY A 516 -25.18 -10.74 -5.66
N ASN A 517 -26.26 -10.10 -6.10
CA ASN A 517 -26.43 -9.62 -7.47
C ASN A 517 -25.71 -8.28 -7.65
N TRP A 518 -24.42 -8.36 -8.01
CA TRP A 518 -23.62 -7.16 -8.22
C TRP A 518 -24.13 -6.29 -9.37
N ALA A 519 -24.57 -6.88 -10.49
CA ALA A 519 -25.11 -6.14 -11.62
C ALA A 519 -26.36 -5.35 -11.23
N GLY A 520 -27.32 -6.03 -10.59
CA GLY A 520 -28.53 -5.42 -10.05
C GLY A 520 -28.22 -4.30 -9.05
N TYR A 521 -27.28 -4.52 -8.12
CA TYR A 521 -26.86 -3.50 -7.16
C TYR A 521 -26.30 -2.24 -7.84
N ILE A 522 -25.48 -2.41 -8.87
CA ILE A 522 -24.92 -1.28 -9.63
C ILE A 522 -26.04 -0.53 -10.36
N ASN A 523 -26.93 -1.25 -11.05
CA ASN A 523 -28.03 -0.66 -11.79
C ASN A 523 -29.02 0.08 -10.86
N ALA A 524 -29.39 -0.53 -9.73
CA ALA A 524 -30.26 0.07 -8.72
C ALA A 524 -29.64 1.32 -8.06
N GLN A 525 -28.31 1.37 -7.96
CA GLN A 525 -27.60 2.58 -7.51
C GLN A 525 -27.51 3.69 -8.57
N GLY A 526 -28.04 3.49 -9.79
CA GLY A 526 -28.01 4.45 -10.90
C GLY A 526 -27.04 4.10 -12.05
N GLY A 527 -26.54 2.86 -12.08
CA GLY A 527 -25.71 2.32 -13.16
C GLY A 527 -24.20 2.54 -13.03
N PRO A 528 -23.40 2.04 -13.99
CA PRO A 528 -21.94 2.03 -13.91
C PRO A 528 -21.29 3.43 -13.95
N PHE A 529 -22.04 4.45 -14.34
CA PHE A 529 -21.55 5.83 -14.46
C PHE A 529 -22.18 6.81 -13.45
N VAL A 530 -22.92 6.29 -12.47
CA VAL A 530 -23.61 7.11 -11.48
C VAL A 530 -22.65 8.05 -10.75
N LYS A 531 -23.09 9.30 -10.58
CA LYS A 531 -22.38 10.28 -9.77
C LYS A 531 -22.63 10.00 -8.30
N ARG A 532 -21.66 10.33 -7.45
CA ARG A 532 -21.78 10.13 -5.99
C ARG A 532 -23.00 10.83 -5.37
N GLU A 533 -23.40 11.97 -5.92
CA GLU A 533 -24.56 12.74 -5.46
C GLU A 533 -25.91 12.07 -5.80
N ASN A 534 -25.92 11.17 -6.78
CA ASN A 534 -27.12 10.47 -7.27
C ASN A 534 -27.20 9.01 -6.81
N LEU A 535 -26.32 8.58 -5.89
CA LEU A 535 -26.39 7.23 -5.32
C LEU A 535 -27.58 7.13 -4.38
N ILE A 536 -28.46 6.14 -4.58
CA ILE A 536 -29.61 5.87 -3.72
C ILE A 536 -29.18 5.52 -2.29
N ALA A 537 -28.29 4.54 -2.14
CA ALA A 537 -27.79 4.12 -0.82
C ALA A 537 -26.39 4.65 -0.55
N ARG A 538 -26.18 5.27 0.61
CA ARG A 538 -24.88 5.79 1.05
C ARG A 538 -24.54 5.35 2.47
N LEU A 539 -23.25 5.31 2.78
CA LEU A 539 -22.77 5.03 4.13
C LEU A 539 -23.17 6.18 5.06
N TRP A 540 -23.74 5.80 6.20
CA TRP A 540 -23.93 6.69 7.33
C TRP A 540 -22.76 6.55 8.30
N TYR A 541 -22.17 7.70 8.62
CA TYR A 541 -20.99 7.78 9.46
C TYR A 541 -21.34 8.42 10.79
N GLN A 542 -20.86 7.80 11.87
CA GLN A 542 -20.91 8.40 13.20
C GLN A 542 -19.54 9.01 13.51
N GLU A 543 -19.57 10.27 13.96
CA GLU A 543 -18.41 10.87 14.61
C GLU A 543 -18.24 10.25 15.98
N SER A 544 -17.08 9.66 16.23
CA SER A 544 -16.70 9.20 17.56
C SER A 544 -16.56 10.38 18.51
N GLU A 545 -16.95 10.20 19.77
CA GLU A 545 -16.63 11.15 20.85
C GLU A 545 -15.11 11.19 21.08
N ASP A 546 -14.44 10.05 20.89
CA ASP A 546 -12.99 9.95 21.00
C ASP A 546 -12.23 10.47 19.77
N THR A 547 -11.10 11.13 20.04
CA THR A 547 -10.07 11.41 19.04
C THR A 547 -8.97 10.34 19.04
N ASN A 548 -8.33 10.12 17.89
CA ASN A 548 -7.19 9.20 17.80
C ASN A 548 -5.97 9.69 18.62
N GLU A 549 -4.91 8.89 18.65
CA GLU A 549 -3.68 9.21 19.40
C GLU A 549 -3.00 10.55 19.01
N TYR A 550 -3.43 11.19 17.91
CA TYR A 550 -2.92 12.46 17.40
C TYR A 550 -3.97 13.59 17.42
N GLY A 551 -5.09 13.42 18.16
CA GLY A 551 -6.12 14.45 18.33
C GLY A 551 -7.05 14.64 17.13
N GLU A 552 -7.05 13.70 16.17
CA GLU A 552 -7.97 13.76 15.02
C GLU A 552 -9.29 13.06 15.36
N GLU A 553 -10.41 13.63 14.92
CA GLU A 553 -11.73 12.99 15.00
C GLU A 553 -11.73 11.64 14.29
N VAL A 554 -12.30 10.63 14.96
CA VAL A 554 -12.45 9.30 14.39
C VAL A 554 -13.85 9.18 13.80
N ILE A 555 -13.94 9.14 12.47
CA ILE A 555 -15.20 8.92 11.77
C ILE A 555 -15.34 7.43 11.46
N ARG A 556 -16.43 6.79 11.90
CA ARG A 556 -16.68 5.36 11.70
C ARG A 556 -17.96 5.15 10.90
N VAL A 557 -17.95 4.15 10.02
CA VAL A 557 -19.19 3.66 9.41
C VAL A 557 -20.03 3.07 10.55
N LYS A 558 -21.29 3.47 10.66
CA LYS A 558 -22.23 2.96 11.66
C LYS A 558 -23.53 2.44 11.02
N GLY A 559 -23.81 2.85 9.80
CA GLY A 559 -25.03 2.48 9.07
C GLY A 559 -24.98 2.80 7.59
N VAL A 560 -26.16 2.79 7.01
CA VAL A 560 -26.48 3.24 5.65
C VAL A 560 -27.71 4.16 5.72
N PHE A 561 -27.90 5.00 4.72
CA PHE A 561 -29.10 5.82 4.60
C PHE A 561 -29.52 5.92 3.12
N SER A 562 -30.81 6.18 2.89
CA SER A 562 -31.34 6.51 1.56
C SER A 562 -31.17 8.01 1.31
N THR A 563 -30.60 8.39 0.18
CA THR A 563 -30.50 9.81 -0.21
C THR A 563 -31.85 10.43 -0.55
N LEU A 564 -32.86 9.62 -0.85
CA LEU A 564 -34.21 10.10 -1.15
C LEU A 564 -34.95 10.54 0.12
N VAL A 565 -34.70 9.85 1.23
CA VAL A 565 -35.27 10.17 2.55
C VAL A 565 -34.46 11.24 3.27
N GLY A 566 -33.14 11.09 3.27
CA GLY A 566 -32.23 12.01 3.96
C GLY A 566 -31.30 11.31 4.95
N ILE A 567 -30.25 12.03 5.36
CA ILE A 567 -29.21 11.51 6.25
C ILE A 567 -29.68 11.34 7.71
N ASP A 568 -30.79 12.00 8.07
CA ASP A 568 -31.33 12.03 9.43
C ASP A 568 -32.10 10.75 9.81
N THR A 569 -32.42 9.91 8.82
CA THR A 569 -33.11 8.62 9.01
C THR A 569 -32.22 7.44 8.56
N PRO A 570 -31.08 7.19 9.23
CA PRO A 570 -30.21 6.10 8.86
C PRO A 570 -30.74 4.76 9.35
N ILE A 571 -30.37 3.69 8.64
CA ILE A 571 -30.43 2.34 9.19
C ILE A 571 -29.06 1.95 9.71
N LEU A 572 -29.00 1.60 11.00
CA LEU A 572 -27.77 1.21 11.67
C LEU A 572 -27.51 -0.28 11.52
N THR A 573 -26.27 -0.61 11.15
CA THR A 573 -25.81 -1.97 10.80
C THR A 573 -24.65 -2.44 11.69
N ARG A 574 -24.22 -1.57 12.62
CA ARG A 574 -23.09 -1.79 13.54
C ARG A 574 -23.46 -1.37 14.95
N LEU A 575 -24.33 -2.15 15.59
CA LEU A 575 -24.85 -1.80 16.91
C LEU A 575 -23.78 -1.92 18.01
N LYS A 576 -23.02 -3.03 18.02
CA LYS A 576 -22.01 -3.33 19.04
C LYS A 576 -20.67 -2.65 18.81
N GLN A 577 -20.02 -2.23 19.89
CA GLN A 577 -18.60 -1.86 19.90
C GLN A 577 -17.73 -3.05 20.28
N TRP A 578 -16.60 -3.23 19.60
CA TRP A 578 -15.68 -4.32 19.87
C TRP A 578 -14.30 -3.77 20.22
N LYS A 579 -13.72 -4.26 21.33
CA LYS A 579 -12.33 -4.00 21.71
C LYS A 579 -11.50 -5.26 21.55
N ILE A 580 -10.25 -5.10 21.09
CA ILE A 580 -9.31 -6.21 20.98
C ILE A 580 -8.71 -6.46 22.37
N VAL A 581 -8.94 -7.64 22.92
CA VAL A 581 -8.45 -8.08 24.25
C VAL A 581 -7.55 -9.31 24.11
N LYS A 582 -6.70 -9.57 25.10
CA LYS A 582 -5.96 -10.84 25.13
C LYS A 582 -6.93 -12.00 25.35
N LYS A 583 -6.64 -13.13 24.70
CA LYS A 583 -7.34 -14.38 24.94
C LYS A 583 -7.13 -14.82 26.40
N LEU A 584 -8.16 -15.36 27.05
CA LEU A 584 -8.04 -15.93 28.39
C LEU A 584 -7.22 -17.22 28.32
N ASP A 585 -6.37 -17.46 29.33
CA ASP A 585 -5.72 -18.76 29.50
C ASP A 585 -6.78 -19.82 29.84
N ASP A 586 -6.66 -21.03 29.28
CA ASP A 586 -7.68 -22.09 29.38
C ASP A 586 -8.07 -22.43 30.85
N ALA A 587 -7.16 -22.21 31.81
CA ALA A 587 -7.41 -22.39 33.25
C ALA A 587 -8.40 -21.39 33.86
N HIS A 588 -8.61 -20.22 33.25
CA HIS A 588 -9.62 -19.24 33.68
C HIS A 588 -10.95 -19.38 32.92
N ALA A 589 -10.95 -20.08 31.78
CA ALA A 589 -12.17 -20.36 31.03
C ALA A 589 -13.08 -21.34 31.78
N GLU A 590 -12.51 -22.30 32.52
CA GLU A 590 -13.29 -23.23 33.37
C GLU A 590 -13.95 -22.53 34.57
N SER A 591 -13.34 -21.46 35.11
CA SER A 591 -13.96 -20.67 36.20
C SER A 591 -15.00 -19.65 35.75
N ALA A 592 -15.07 -19.36 34.44
CA ALA A 592 -16.00 -18.38 33.86
C ALA A 592 -17.23 -19.03 33.18
N PHE A 593 -17.23 -20.35 33.03
CA PHE A 593 -18.34 -21.13 32.48
C PHE A 593 -18.81 -22.18 33.50
N SER A 594 -19.38 -21.73 34.62
CA SER A 594 -20.05 -22.61 35.58
C SER A 594 -21.56 -22.43 35.63
N ASP A 595 -22.20 -22.05 34.51
CA ASP A 595 -23.64 -22.22 34.31
C ASP A 595 -24.04 -21.90 32.86
N ALA A 596 -23.85 -22.86 31.95
CA ALA A 596 -24.70 -22.99 30.76
C ALA A 596 -24.39 -24.32 30.05
N ASN A 597 -25.36 -25.24 30.09
CA ASN A 597 -25.37 -26.41 29.23
C ASN A 597 -25.30 -25.99 27.76
N ALA A 598 -24.25 -26.43 27.06
CA ALA A 598 -24.23 -26.38 25.61
C ALA A 598 -25.13 -27.47 25.02
N SER A 599 -25.84 -27.14 23.94
CA SER A 599 -26.25 -28.10 22.92
C SER A 599 -26.22 -27.45 21.53
N PRO A 600 -25.99 -28.23 20.45
CA PRO A 600 -25.50 -27.73 19.16
C PRO A 600 -26.61 -27.42 18.13
N ARG A 601 -26.33 -26.43 17.27
CA ARG A 601 -26.91 -26.08 15.94
C ARG A 601 -28.34 -26.52 15.60
N SER A 602 -29.20 -25.58 15.18
CA SER A 602 -29.94 -25.66 13.89
C SER A 602 -30.55 -24.31 13.48
N SER A 603 -30.86 -24.20 12.19
CA SER A 603 -31.45 -23.07 11.48
C SER A 603 -32.96 -23.19 11.38
N VAL A 604 -33.76 -22.34 12.03
CA VAL A 604 -35.02 -21.76 11.53
C VAL A 604 -35.44 -20.63 12.50
N ASN A 605 -35.79 -19.46 12.00
CA ASN A 605 -36.67 -18.52 12.71
C ASN A 605 -38.01 -18.59 11.97
N ASN A 606 -39.01 -19.18 12.63
CA ASN A 606 -40.40 -18.93 12.34
C ASN A 606 -41.15 -18.99 13.68
N CYS A 607 -41.51 -17.84 14.23
CA CYS A 607 -42.56 -17.69 15.23
C CYS A 607 -43.07 -16.24 15.19
N THR A 608 -44.11 -16.01 14.39
CA THR A 608 -45.04 -14.89 14.53
C THR A 608 -45.91 -15.14 15.76
N GLY A 609 -45.78 -14.29 16.78
CA GLY A 609 -46.73 -14.22 17.89
C GLY A 609 -47.47 -12.90 17.82
N GLU A 610 -48.75 -12.96 17.43
CA GLU A 610 -49.68 -11.83 17.54
C GLU A 610 -49.65 -11.28 18.97
N THR A 611 -49.32 -10.00 19.12
CA THR A 611 -49.68 -9.26 20.33
C THR A 611 -50.31 -7.93 19.94
N ARG A 612 -51.50 -7.72 20.50
CA ARG A 612 -52.44 -6.64 20.25
C ARG A 612 -51.79 -5.26 20.44
N THR A 613 -52.18 -4.34 19.58
CA THR A 613 -51.95 -2.89 19.64
C THR A 613 -52.42 -2.31 20.98
N ILE A 614 -51.46 -2.00 21.85
CA ILE A 614 -51.60 -0.98 22.89
C ILE A 614 -50.44 0.00 22.66
N ASN A 615 -50.80 1.20 22.15
CA ASN A 615 -49.99 2.41 22.01
C ASN A 615 -48.45 2.22 22.07
N ASP A 616 -47.83 1.81 20.96
CA ASP A 616 -46.37 1.84 20.80
C ASP A 616 -45.79 3.25 21.08
N GLU A 617 -46.62 4.29 20.93
CA GLU A 617 -46.27 5.68 21.23
C GLU A 617 -45.97 5.95 22.72
N GLU A 618 -46.77 5.37 23.62
CA GLU A 618 -46.62 5.57 25.06
C GLU A 618 -45.50 4.68 25.61
N LYS A 619 -45.30 3.52 25.00
CA LYS A 619 -44.26 2.56 25.40
C LYS A 619 -42.85 3.11 25.21
N VAL A 620 -42.55 3.66 24.03
CA VAL A 620 -41.23 4.23 23.72
C VAL A 620 -40.95 5.46 24.59
N VAL A 621 -41.94 6.33 24.81
CA VAL A 621 -41.79 7.50 25.69
C VAL A 621 -41.50 7.08 27.13
N THR A 622 -42.12 6.00 27.61
CA THR A 622 -41.88 5.43 28.94
C THR A 622 -40.48 4.81 29.02
N GLU A 623 -40.05 4.08 28.00
CA GLU A 623 -38.68 3.54 27.91
C GLU A 623 -37.61 4.63 27.91
N ILE A 624 -37.81 5.74 27.19
CA ILE A 624 -36.88 6.89 27.22
C ILE A 624 -36.77 7.46 28.64
N LEU A 625 -37.90 7.64 29.33
CA LEU A 625 -37.93 8.16 30.70
C LEU A 625 -37.22 7.22 31.68
N ASP A 626 -37.48 5.92 31.61
CA ASP A 626 -36.86 4.93 32.48
C ASP A 626 -35.37 4.76 32.19
N ASN A 627 -34.95 4.86 30.93
CA ASN A 627 -33.55 4.84 30.56
C ASN A 627 -32.80 6.07 31.11
N PHE A 628 -33.40 7.26 31.15
CA PHE A 628 -32.78 8.43 31.80
C PHE A 628 -32.66 8.26 33.31
N ARG A 629 -33.70 7.73 33.96
CA ARG A 629 -33.65 7.41 35.39
C ARG A 629 -32.55 6.40 35.71
N SER A 630 -32.36 5.39 34.86
CA SER A 630 -31.31 4.39 35.03
C SER A 630 -29.89 4.95 34.98
N ILE A 631 -29.69 6.10 34.30
CA ILE A 631 -28.41 6.81 34.24
C ILE A 631 -28.33 8.01 35.19
N GLY A 632 -29.29 8.13 36.13
CA GLY A 632 -29.27 9.12 37.21
C GLY A 632 -29.77 10.52 36.82
N HIS A 633 -30.52 10.65 35.73
CA HIS A 633 -31.08 11.93 35.28
C HIS A 633 -32.61 11.85 35.17
N GLU A 634 -33.31 12.94 35.47
CA GLU A 634 -34.75 13.07 35.21
C GLU A 634 -34.98 14.06 34.07
N ILE A 635 -35.88 13.70 33.16
CA ILE A 635 -36.29 14.55 32.02
C ILE A 635 -37.81 14.67 31.99
N THR A 636 -38.32 15.71 31.33
CA THR A 636 -39.78 15.90 31.25
C THR A 636 -40.42 14.95 30.23
N LEU A 637 -41.72 14.70 30.37
CA LEU A 637 -42.50 13.96 29.38
C LEU A 637 -42.44 14.62 27.98
N GLU A 638 -42.31 15.94 27.95
CA GLU A 638 -42.19 16.69 26.70
C GLU A 638 -40.81 16.49 26.04
N ASP A 639 -39.74 16.39 26.85
CA ASP A 639 -38.40 16.05 26.36
C ASP A 639 -38.36 14.63 25.78
N ALA A 640 -38.96 13.66 26.46
CA ALA A 640 -39.06 12.28 25.95
C ALA A 640 -39.85 12.20 24.62
N LYS A 641 -40.94 12.98 24.49
CA LYS A 641 -41.69 13.09 23.23
C LYS A 641 -40.88 13.76 22.11
N LYS A 642 -40.10 14.80 22.43
CA LYS A 642 -39.18 15.44 21.47
C LYS A 642 -38.11 14.47 21.00
N MET A 643 -37.57 13.65 21.92
CA MET A 643 -36.55 12.66 21.62
C MET A 643 -37.03 11.54 20.71
N ARG A 644 -38.25 11.02 20.95
CA ARG A 644 -38.91 10.06 20.03
C ARG A 644 -38.97 10.60 18.59
N ASN A 645 -39.24 11.90 18.43
CA ASN A 645 -39.31 12.54 17.11
C ASN A 645 -37.91 12.89 16.53
N GLY A 646 -36.84 12.29 17.06
CA GLY A 646 -35.47 12.44 16.57
C GLY A 646 -34.74 13.68 17.07
N SER A 647 -35.35 14.50 17.93
CA SER A 647 -34.69 15.67 18.52
C SER A 647 -33.73 15.25 19.64
N GLY A 648 -32.63 15.97 19.82
CA GLY A 648 -31.74 15.76 20.96
C GLY A 648 -32.06 16.70 22.11
N ILE A 649 -31.77 16.28 23.34
CA ILE A 649 -31.78 17.13 24.53
C ILE A 649 -30.39 17.19 25.14
N VAL A 650 -30.06 18.23 25.89
CA VAL A 650 -28.75 18.38 26.52
C VAL A 650 -28.92 18.39 28.03
N ILE A 651 -28.17 17.53 28.71
CA ILE A 651 -28.13 17.42 30.18
C ILE A 651 -26.66 17.35 30.58
N ASP A 652 -26.25 18.21 31.52
CA ASP A 652 -24.88 18.25 32.07
C ASP A 652 -23.78 18.24 30.99
N ASP A 653 -23.91 19.10 29.97
CA ASP A 653 -23.01 19.23 28.80
C ASP A 653 -22.91 17.97 27.90
N ILE A 654 -23.82 17.01 28.05
CA ILE A 654 -23.91 15.81 27.20
C ILE A 654 -25.21 15.89 26.42
N ALA A 655 -25.14 15.83 25.09
CA ALA A 655 -26.32 15.79 24.25
C ALA A 655 -26.79 14.33 24.12
N PHE A 656 -28.07 14.08 24.32
CA PHE A 656 -28.69 12.78 24.23
C PHE A 656 -29.72 12.77 23.09
N ARG A 657 -29.80 11.66 22.35
CA ARG A 657 -30.91 11.32 21.45
C ARG A 657 -31.46 9.96 21.85
N SER A 658 -32.68 9.62 21.45
CA SER A 658 -33.21 8.27 21.64
C SER A 658 -33.27 7.51 20.33
N PHE A 659 -33.14 6.19 20.40
CA PHE A 659 -33.54 5.28 19.34
C PHE A 659 -35.06 5.07 19.31
N ASP A 660 -35.55 4.39 18.28
CA ASP A 660 -36.98 4.05 18.13
C ASP A 660 -37.47 3.07 19.22
N ASP A 661 -36.56 2.30 19.83
CA ASP A 661 -36.80 1.40 20.97
C ASP A 661 -36.59 2.09 22.34
N GLY A 662 -36.49 3.42 22.34
CA GLY A 662 -36.33 4.23 23.54
C GLY A 662 -34.94 4.20 24.19
N SER A 663 -34.00 3.42 23.66
CA SER A 663 -32.62 3.39 24.18
C SER A 663 -31.88 4.71 23.90
N LEU A 664 -30.97 5.09 24.81
CA LEU A 664 -30.34 6.42 24.79
C LEU A 664 -29.00 6.42 24.04
N ILE A 665 -28.81 7.41 23.18
CA ILE A 665 -27.58 7.71 22.46
C ILE A 665 -26.95 8.94 23.09
N ARG A 666 -25.72 8.79 23.60
CA ARG A 666 -24.87 9.94 23.87
C ARG A 666 -24.29 10.46 22.56
N THR A 667 -24.46 11.75 22.34
CA THR A 667 -23.87 12.51 21.25
C THR A 667 -22.97 13.56 21.89
N GLY A 668 -21.66 13.41 21.68
CA GLY A 668 -20.69 14.35 22.25
C GLY A 668 -20.99 15.78 21.83
N THR A 669 -21.11 16.69 22.81
CA THR A 669 -21.26 18.12 22.54
C THR A 669 -19.98 18.67 21.92
N THR A 670 -20.11 19.74 21.13
CA THR A 670 -18.95 20.50 20.62
C THR A 670 -18.01 20.89 21.76
N GLN A 671 -18.55 21.18 22.96
CA GLN A 671 -17.77 21.51 24.16
C GLN A 671 -16.98 20.34 24.74
N LEU A 672 -17.50 19.11 24.78
CA LEU A 672 -16.73 17.93 25.23
C LEU A 672 -15.57 17.62 24.26
N LYS A 673 -15.83 17.68 22.95
CA LYS A 673 -14.79 17.55 21.92
C LYS A 673 -13.74 18.67 22.05
N TYR A 674 -14.18 19.90 22.34
CA TYR A 674 -13.31 21.05 22.57
C TYR A 674 -12.48 20.89 23.84
N ARG A 675 -13.06 20.36 24.93
CA ARG A 675 -12.40 20.08 26.22
C ARG A 675 -11.35 18.97 26.06
N GLN A 676 -11.66 17.86 25.40
CA GLN A 676 -10.68 16.80 25.14
C GLN A 676 -9.55 17.24 24.20
N PHE A 677 -9.87 18.06 23.18
CA PHE A 677 -8.87 18.71 22.35
C PHE A 677 -7.98 19.64 23.17
N HIS A 678 -8.57 20.46 24.06
CA HIS A 678 -7.84 21.33 24.98
C HIS A 678 -7.02 20.54 25.99
N GLU A 679 -7.51 19.48 26.63
CA GLU A 679 -6.74 18.63 27.56
C GLU A 679 -5.55 17.91 26.89
N ARG A 680 -5.63 17.64 25.59
CA ARG A 680 -4.53 17.03 24.81
C ARG A 680 -3.55 18.09 24.29
N LYS A 681 -4.07 19.23 23.83
CA LYS A 681 -3.31 20.47 23.57
C LYS A 681 -2.55 20.88 24.82
N ASP A 682 -3.24 21.00 25.95
CA ASP A 682 -2.71 21.25 27.27
C ASP A 682 -1.82 20.12 27.74
N ARG A 683 -1.94 18.85 27.31
CA ARG A 683 -0.89 17.85 27.59
C ARG A 683 0.38 18.12 26.80
N ILE A 684 0.29 18.56 25.54
CA ILE A 684 1.44 18.97 24.73
C ILE A 684 2.07 20.23 25.36
N PHE A 685 1.26 21.25 25.62
CA PHE A 685 1.65 22.50 26.25
C PHE A 685 2.08 22.33 27.71
N ASN A 686 1.49 21.44 28.50
CA ASN A 686 1.86 21.13 29.89
C ASN A 686 3.09 20.23 29.95
N LYS A 687 3.31 19.32 29.00
CA LYS A 687 4.59 18.61 28.91
C LYS A 687 5.71 19.58 28.54
N VAL A 688 5.40 20.56 27.70
CA VAL A 688 6.28 21.71 27.41
C VAL A 688 6.43 22.62 28.65
N ASN A 689 5.36 22.95 29.40
CA ASN A 689 5.36 23.86 30.57
C ASN A 689 5.95 23.25 31.84
N LYS A 690 5.73 21.96 32.10
CA LYS A 690 6.30 21.20 33.22
C LYS A 690 7.83 21.07 33.07
N LEU A 691 8.34 21.18 31.84
CA LEU A 691 9.77 21.32 31.51
C LEU A 691 10.22 22.79 31.34
N ARG A 692 9.29 23.77 31.45
CA ARG A 692 9.59 25.22 31.58
C ARG A 692 9.89 25.63 33.03
N GLY A 693 9.74 24.75 34.02
CA GLY A 693 9.88 25.09 35.44
C GLY A 693 8.75 26.01 35.95
N ILE A 694 7.68 26.16 35.19
CA ILE A 694 6.49 26.91 35.57
C ILE A 694 5.51 25.89 36.16
N ASN A 695 5.40 25.86 37.48
CA ASN A 695 4.22 25.26 38.12
C ASN A 695 3.03 26.14 37.73
N VAL A 696 2.05 25.53 37.06
CA VAL A 696 0.69 26.06 36.99
C VAL A 696 -0.10 25.38 38.09
#